data_AF-A0A5B9DFL4-F1
#
_entry.id   AF-A0A5B9DFL4-F1
#
_cell.length_a   1.000
_cell.length_b   1.000
_cell.length_c   1.000
_cell.angle_alpha   90.00
_cell.angle_beta   90.00
_cell.angle_gamma   90.00
#
_symmetry.space_group_name_H-M   'P 1'
#
loop_
_entity.id
_entity.type
_entity.pdbx_description
1 polymer ?
#
loop_
_entity_poly.entity_id
_entity_poly.type
_entity_poly.pdbx_seq_one_letter_code
_entity_poly.pdbx_strand_id
1 'polypeptide(L)'
;MEKHVKTADTCIFCYSKAAVKSQAVKLERDMAVYLGKHIIPLFIDIDDVPLIIRVQTGVDIRKKSIEKVAKEILRLIIKNESSSVGKSQEIILDEESIKKLEEQKRKALEEQKRKEIEEQKRKDLEVQKRKELEEQKRKKLEEQKRKELEEQKRKELEEEKKKNIEGQMIKKLDNHLNSGKKGRIKKKKKRSEKDRINKILNKIKSEEIQLDEELSILSSRSTNNSNQNLSEASVETYDSRTGKKEGEIALRDHDISGLSVPLEIIENVEYHYDYNSEFDIEEDRISSGLFCIKNPSESDKIWDIEVSFIKEKLINLDDEIHVKNLGPQEEFQTNYKIEHVEEPAIKINEFISTINDEDLLSYSLFPDFENRVLFKLNIKNIMDYQLKDIKINKEVCQGFSNINLINVSLGSVDLNYENIEWKIESLNPNEEAELLFNMNVLVEDVNFIIRSGKITVEYSILGHTLTGLKIDKFDAYSNNFVGILMDQNDDNPDLYDCSVMFENESEFQVKIVNLDVINKKTEEKVIDIDPLDIPVIPAGATWTSIPWKIETEDGLGPNFHKTVEFFVLSSRKVSSSGKIVIDDLKLAVSMFNANVIYSADHLPSYRITPFNALLQAKNTGKSDLNEIIFEQIIQAGFIPPNPGEIEIFVERDSESDIEDSDIDWDDLGEQIFINSDMIEIIPLDKEPDIEHIVRIKLTDLKENAIGMFNSDMIFKVKYPIQAYKPAKDTEFVSTIKFIANTYPAGAPIEKSFENPEISILHQRKKVIQGKKVLALASEGEYEIILTIRNTGNNQISDVIIQDIIPENFEYGDFSLEPDEEDSFEGKDKLVWKIESLDANEKYEITYRLTGVGDYKVSDLQFN
;
A
#
# COMPACT_ATOMS: atom_id res chain seq x y z
N MET A 1 -49.01 -7.90 19.60
CA MET A 1 -49.01 -6.94 18.46
C MET A 1 -50.39 -6.35 18.15
N GLU A 2 -51.50 -6.96 18.56
CA GLU A 2 -52.86 -6.48 18.22
C GLU A 2 -53.30 -5.12 18.80
N LYS A 3 -52.53 -4.49 19.71
CA LYS A 3 -52.90 -3.18 20.28
C LYS A 3 -52.35 -1.96 19.53
N HIS A 4 -51.52 -2.14 18.50
CA HIS A 4 -50.78 -1.04 17.88
C HIS A 4 -50.93 -0.89 16.36
N VAL A 5 -51.73 -1.73 15.69
CA VAL A 5 -51.94 -1.64 14.24
C VAL A 5 -53.32 -1.04 13.97
N LYS A 6 -53.37 0.14 13.37
CA LYS A 6 -54.61 0.78 12.89
C LYS A 6 -54.79 0.49 11.40
N THR A 7 -56.03 0.51 10.91
CA THR A 7 -56.39 0.27 9.50
C THR A 7 -55.75 1.24 8.48
N ALA A 8 -55.11 2.31 8.94
CA ALA A 8 -54.43 3.29 8.11
C ALA A 8 -52.89 3.10 8.04
N ASP A 9 -52.35 2.08 8.71
CA ASP A 9 -50.90 1.87 8.77
C ASP A 9 -50.38 1.11 7.53
N THR A 10 -49.50 1.74 6.75
CA THR A 10 -48.84 1.12 5.58
C THR A 10 -47.72 0.20 6.03
N CYS A 11 -47.78 -1.09 5.68
CA CYS A 11 -46.71 -2.06 5.95
C CYS A 11 -45.81 -2.21 4.71
N ILE A 12 -44.51 -2.00 4.87
CA ILE A 12 -43.48 -2.24 3.84
C ILE A 12 -42.67 -3.45 4.27
N PHE A 13 -42.54 -4.43 3.36
CA PHE A 13 -41.70 -5.61 3.55
C PHE A 13 -40.42 -5.46 2.72
N CYS A 14 -39.27 -5.50 3.39
CA CYS A 14 -37.96 -5.46 2.74
C CYS A 14 -37.23 -6.78 2.96
N TYR A 15 -36.57 -7.30 1.91
CA TYR A 15 -35.68 -8.45 1.99
C TYR A 15 -34.39 -8.15 1.21
N SER A 16 -33.26 -8.73 1.66
CA SER A 16 -31.96 -8.51 1.04
C SER A 16 -31.79 -9.34 -0.24
N LYS A 17 -30.91 -8.90 -1.14
CA LYS A 17 -30.54 -9.63 -2.38
C LYS A 17 -29.96 -11.03 -2.09
N ALA A 18 -29.45 -11.25 -0.88
CA ALA A 18 -28.92 -12.54 -0.43
C ALA A 18 -30.04 -13.58 -0.14
N ALA A 19 -31.21 -13.14 0.30
CA ALA A 19 -32.35 -14.02 0.63
C ALA A 19 -32.98 -14.70 -0.61
N VAL A 20 -32.74 -14.18 -1.82
CA VAL A 20 -33.24 -14.76 -3.07
C VAL A 20 -32.49 -16.05 -3.47
N LYS A 21 -31.27 -16.25 -2.96
CA LYS A 21 -30.44 -17.44 -3.27
C LYS A 21 -30.57 -18.59 -2.27
N SER A 22 -31.16 -18.38 -1.08
CA SER A 22 -31.38 -19.43 -0.09
C SER A 22 -32.86 -19.82 -0.04
N GLN A 23 -33.19 -21.06 -0.38
CA GLN A 23 -34.51 -21.60 -0.10
C GLN A 23 -34.74 -21.63 1.43
N ALA A 24 -35.78 -20.92 1.85
CA ALA A 24 -36.24 -20.64 3.22
C ALA A 24 -35.40 -19.63 4.02
N VAL A 25 -36.08 -18.57 4.48
CA VAL A 25 -35.62 -17.63 5.51
C VAL A 25 -35.45 -18.39 6.82
N LYS A 26 -34.24 -18.41 7.39
CA LYS A 26 -33.91 -19.27 8.55
C LYS A 26 -33.51 -18.51 9.81
N LEU A 27 -33.42 -17.18 9.81
CA LEU A 27 -32.97 -16.39 10.96
C LEU A 27 -33.81 -15.11 11.18
N GLU A 28 -33.93 -14.71 12.45
CA GLU A 28 -34.76 -13.60 12.98
C GLU A 28 -34.50 -12.20 12.37
N ARG A 29 -33.40 -12.03 11.64
CA ARG A 29 -32.92 -10.74 11.10
C ARG A 29 -33.37 -10.45 9.67
N ASP A 30 -34.06 -11.39 9.03
CA ASP A 30 -34.35 -11.32 7.60
C ASP A 30 -35.75 -10.78 7.28
N MET A 31 -36.56 -10.45 8.29
CA MET A 31 -37.88 -9.81 8.13
C MET A 31 -38.10 -8.73 9.19
N ALA A 32 -38.45 -7.52 8.76
CA ALA A 32 -38.85 -6.44 9.65
C ALA A 32 -40.01 -5.65 9.03
N VAL A 33 -40.92 -5.19 9.88
CA VAL A 33 -41.98 -4.24 9.49
C VAL A 33 -41.62 -2.87 10.05
N TYR A 34 -41.70 -1.86 9.19
CA TYR A 34 -41.61 -0.47 9.59
C TYR A 34 -43.00 0.02 9.98
N LEU A 35 -43.18 0.36 11.26
CA LEU A 35 -44.47 0.81 11.80
C LEU A 35 -44.26 2.10 12.58
N GLY A 36 -44.81 3.21 12.07
CA GLY A 36 -44.88 4.48 12.80
C GLY A 36 -43.58 4.96 13.44
N LYS A 37 -42.44 4.89 12.72
CA LYS A 37 -41.07 5.24 13.15
C LYS A 37 -40.30 4.22 14.00
N HIS A 38 -40.80 2.98 14.12
CA HIS A 38 -40.08 1.89 14.77
C HIS A 38 -39.93 0.68 13.84
N ILE A 39 -38.77 0.02 13.91
CA ILE A 39 -38.52 -1.29 13.28
C ILE A 39 -38.88 -2.35 14.32
N ILE A 40 -39.87 -3.19 14.02
CA ILE A 40 -40.28 -4.27 14.92
C ILE A 40 -39.94 -5.61 14.26
N PRO A 41 -39.11 -6.47 14.88
CA PRO A 41 -38.92 -7.85 14.44
C PRO A 41 -40.20 -8.66 14.70
N LEU A 42 -40.68 -9.37 13.67
CA LEU A 42 -41.87 -10.22 13.78
C LEU A 42 -41.48 -11.60 14.33
N PHE A 43 -42.07 -11.99 15.46
CA PHE A 43 -42.35 -13.40 15.72
C PHE A 43 -43.86 -13.58 15.64
N ILE A 44 -44.32 -14.49 14.79
CA ILE A 44 -45.54 -15.29 14.94
C ILE A 44 -45.57 -16.28 13.76
N ASP A 45 -45.92 -17.53 14.06
CA ASP A 45 -46.19 -18.59 13.10
C ASP A 45 -47.31 -18.14 12.15
N ILE A 46 -47.12 -18.32 10.84
CA ILE A 46 -47.92 -17.64 9.80
C ILE A 46 -49.41 -18.07 9.77
N ASP A 47 -49.75 -19.10 10.53
CA ASP A 47 -51.08 -19.69 10.62
C ASP A 47 -52.05 -18.91 11.55
N ASP A 48 -51.55 -17.93 12.31
CA ASP A 48 -52.36 -17.13 13.26
C ASP A 48 -52.79 -15.74 12.74
N VAL A 49 -52.64 -15.45 11.44
CA VAL A 49 -53.11 -14.17 10.86
C VAL A 49 -54.52 -14.32 10.26
N PRO A 50 -55.56 -13.63 10.80
CA PRO A 50 -56.91 -13.69 10.24
C PRO A 50 -56.98 -13.10 8.82
N LEU A 51 -57.75 -13.79 7.97
CA LEU A 51 -57.88 -13.68 6.51
C LEU A 51 -58.49 -12.37 5.94
N ILE A 52 -58.30 -11.22 6.59
CA ILE A 52 -59.01 -9.96 6.26
C ILE A 52 -58.15 -8.91 5.52
N ILE A 53 -56.83 -9.06 5.43
CA ILE A 53 -55.99 -8.08 4.72
C ILE A 53 -55.92 -8.41 3.22
N ARG A 54 -56.92 -7.94 2.48
CA ARG A 54 -56.86 -7.89 1.01
C ARG A 54 -55.77 -6.92 0.58
N VAL A 55 -54.76 -7.45 -0.11
CA VAL A 55 -53.78 -6.68 -0.91
C VAL A 55 -54.54 -5.79 -1.90
N GLN A 56 -54.36 -4.46 -1.83
CA GLN A 56 -54.74 -3.59 -2.94
C GLN A 56 -53.68 -3.70 -4.04
N THR A 57 -53.95 -4.57 -5.00
CA THR A 57 -53.21 -4.72 -6.26
C THR A 57 -53.50 -3.51 -7.16
N GLY A 58 -52.51 -2.66 -7.41
CA GLY A 58 -52.68 -1.48 -8.27
C GLY A 58 -51.63 -1.25 -9.36
N VAL A 59 -50.56 -2.05 -9.42
CA VAL A 59 -49.55 -1.92 -10.49
C VAL A 59 -49.37 -3.26 -11.18
N ASP A 60 -49.91 -3.40 -12.39
CA ASP A 60 -49.65 -4.56 -13.25
C ASP A 60 -48.24 -4.43 -13.85
N ILE A 61 -47.35 -5.30 -13.41
CA ILE A 61 -45.91 -5.30 -13.71
C ILE A 61 -45.63 -6.07 -15.01
N ARG A 62 -46.65 -6.68 -15.62
CA ARG A 62 -46.46 -7.45 -16.85
C ARG A 62 -46.33 -6.52 -18.04
N LYS A 63 -45.08 -6.33 -18.48
CA LYS A 63 -44.58 -5.58 -19.67
C LYS A 63 -44.17 -4.11 -19.48
N LYS A 64 -43.64 -3.72 -18.31
CA LYS A 64 -43.00 -2.40 -18.13
C LYS A 64 -41.56 -2.53 -17.62
N SER A 65 -40.66 -1.66 -18.09
CA SER A 65 -39.29 -1.57 -17.57
C SER A 65 -39.28 -1.03 -16.13
N ILE A 66 -38.24 -1.39 -15.38
CA ILE A 66 -38.07 -1.04 -13.94
C ILE A 66 -38.21 0.47 -13.69
N GLU A 67 -37.71 1.31 -14.59
CA GLU A 67 -37.81 2.77 -14.48
C GLU A 67 -39.25 3.31 -14.59
N LYS A 68 -40.10 2.66 -15.40
CA LYS A 68 -41.51 3.04 -15.53
C LYS A 68 -42.29 2.69 -14.27
N VAL A 69 -41.95 1.57 -13.63
CA VAL A 69 -42.55 1.15 -12.37
C VAL A 69 -42.11 2.07 -11.23
N ALA A 70 -40.84 2.45 -11.18
CA ALA A 70 -40.30 3.39 -10.19
C ALA A 70 -40.94 4.79 -10.28
N LYS A 71 -41.11 5.35 -11.50
CA LYS A 71 -41.78 6.65 -11.70
C LYS A 71 -43.26 6.63 -11.29
N GLU A 72 -43.94 5.50 -11.44
CA GLU A 72 -45.37 5.37 -11.12
C GLU A 72 -45.59 5.19 -9.60
N ILE A 73 -44.64 4.53 -8.91
CA ILE A 73 -44.57 4.50 -7.44
C ILE A 73 -44.26 5.89 -6.87
N LEU A 74 -43.30 6.63 -7.45
CA LEU A 74 -42.96 7.99 -7.01
C LEU A 74 -44.15 8.96 -7.15
N ARG A 75 -44.94 8.84 -8.23
CA ARG A 75 -46.18 9.62 -8.41
C ARG A 75 -47.26 9.33 -7.36
N LEU A 76 -47.38 8.08 -6.91
CA LEU A 76 -48.35 7.70 -5.88
C LEU A 76 -47.94 8.20 -4.48
N ILE A 77 -46.64 8.24 -4.19
CA ILE A 77 -46.08 8.81 -2.96
C ILE A 77 -46.35 10.32 -2.90
N ILE A 78 -46.04 11.06 -3.98
CA ILE A 78 -46.27 12.52 -4.07
C ILE A 78 -47.77 12.88 -3.94
N LYS A 79 -48.66 12.04 -4.50
CA LYS A 79 -50.11 12.26 -4.42
C LYS A 79 -50.68 12.05 -3.01
N ASN A 80 -50.06 11.17 -2.21
CA ASN A 80 -50.46 10.93 -0.82
C ASN A 80 -49.88 11.96 0.16
N GLU A 81 -48.72 12.55 -0.11
CA GLU A 81 -48.19 13.68 0.69
C GLU A 81 -49.02 14.95 0.51
N SER A 82 -49.60 15.15 -0.68
CA SER A 82 -50.45 16.31 -1.00
C SER A 82 -51.84 16.30 -0.35
N SER A 83 -52.23 15.23 0.36
CA SER A 83 -53.58 15.05 0.93
C SER A 83 -53.64 15.01 2.46
N SER A 84 -52.54 15.38 3.14
CA SER A 84 -52.49 15.47 4.62
C SER A 84 -52.32 16.89 5.18
N VAL A 85 -52.42 17.92 4.33
CA VAL A 85 -52.61 19.31 4.79
C VAL A 85 -54.08 19.51 5.14
N GLY A 86 -54.43 19.25 6.41
CA GLY A 86 -55.81 19.48 6.85
C GLY A 86 -56.14 18.93 8.24
N LYS A 87 -55.61 19.59 9.28
CA LYS A 87 -56.30 19.95 10.54
C LYS A 87 -55.26 20.28 11.61
N SER A 88 -55.01 21.57 11.80
CA SER A 88 -54.29 22.12 12.94
C SER A 88 -55.15 22.05 14.20
N GLN A 89 -54.65 21.39 15.23
CA GLN A 89 -54.91 21.76 16.63
C GLN A 89 -53.54 21.81 17.31
N GLU A 90 -53.09 23.04 17.58
CA GLU A 90 -51.85 23.34 18.28
C GLU A 90 -51.86 22.74 19.68
N ILE A 91 -50.85 21.91 19.98
CA ILE A 91 -50.35 21.74 21.34
C ILE A 91 -48.99 22.42 21.32
N ILE A 92 -48.94 23.65 21.84
CA ILE A 92 -47.71 24.42 22.00
C ILE A 92 -46.92 23.75 23.14
N LEU A 93 -45.86 23.03 22.79
CA LEU A 93 -44.77 22.71 23.71
C LEU A 93 -43.82 23.89 23.71
N ASP A 94 -43.50 24.43 24.89
CA ASP A 94 -42.55 25.53 25.04
C ASP A 94 -41.13 25.14 24.56
N GLU A 95 -40.35 26.12 24.10
CA GLU A 95 -38.98 25.91 23.60
C GLU A 95 -38.08 25.21 24.63
N GLU A 96 -38.36 25.38 25.92
CA GLU A 96 -37.61 24.75 27.01
C GLU A 96 -37.85 23.23 27.07
N SER A 97 -39.08 22.77 26.79
CA SER A 97 -39.40 21.34 26.67
C SER A 97 -38.78 20.72 25.41
N ILE A 98 -38.69 21.47 24.32
CA ILE A 98 -38.04 21.02 23.08
C ILE A 98 -36.53 20.85 23.31
N LYS A 99 -35.86 21.84 23.91
CA LYS A 99 -34.44 21.76 24.28
C LYS A 99 -34.14 20.59 25.22
N LYS A 100 -34.95 20.39 26.27
CA LYS A 100 -34.80 19.24 27.18
C LYS A 100 -34.96 17.90 26.46
N LEU A 101 -35.89 17.80 25.51
CA LEU A 101 -36.12 16.58 24.75
C LEU A 101 -34.98 16.29 23.76
N GLU A 102 -34.40 17.32 23.14
CA GLU A 102 -33.25 17.21 22.25
C GLU A 102 -31.98 16.83 23.01
N GLU A 103 -31.76 17.41 24.20
CA GLU A 103 -30.63 17.07 25.06
C GLU A 103 -30.72 15.61 25.56
N GLN A 104 -31.92 15.16 25.94
CA GLN A 104 -32.15 13.76 26.30
C GLN A 104 -31.91 12.80 25.14
N LYS A 105 -32.35 13.16 23.92
CA LYS A 105 -32.08 12.36 22.71
C LYS A 105 -30.59 12.29 22.39
N ARG A 106 -29.86 13.40 22.54
CA ARG A 106 -28.42 13.46 22.29
C ARG A 106 -27.64 12.59 23.28
N LYS A 107 -27.95 12.69 24.59
CA LYS A 107 -27.32 11.85 25.63
C LYS A 107 -27.60 10.36 25.41
N ALA A 108 -28.83 10.01 25.05
CA ALA A 108 -29.19 8.63 24.74
C ALA A 108 -28.44 8.08 23.51
N LEU A 109 -28.26 8.91 22.48
CA LEU A 109 -27.54 8.54 21.25
C LEU A 109 -26.04 8.38 21.48
N GLU A 110 -25.42 9.28 22.25
CA GLU A 110 -24.01 9.18 22.64
C GLU A 110 -23.75 7.94 23.50
N GLU A 111 -24.64 7.63 24.44
CA GLU A 111 -24.52 6.43 25.26
C GLU A 111 -24.67 5.14 24.43
N GLN A 112 -25.57 5.14 23.43
CA GLN A 112 -25.73 4.02 22.51
C GLN A 112 -24.47 3.81 21.65
N LYS A 113 -23.94 4.88 21.03
CA LYS A 113 -22.70 4.81 20.23
C LYS A 113 -21.51 4.34 21.07
N ARG A 114 -21.39 4.82 22.32
CA ARG A 114 -20.32 4.40 23.24
C ARG A 114 -20.39 2.90 23.55
N LYS A 115 -21.59 2.36 23.79
CA LYS A 115 -21.78 0.91 24.03
C LYS A 115 -21.47 0.07 22.79
N GLU A 116 -21.87 0.52 21.59
CA GLU A 116 -21.56 -0.17 20.33
C GLU A 116 -20.05 -0.21 20.05
N ILE A 117 -19.34 0.91 20.25
CA ILE A 117 -17.87 0.97 20.08
C ILE A 117 -17.15 0.10 21.11
N GLU A 118 -17.59 0.11 22.36
CA GLU A 118 -16.99 -0.70 23.43
C GLU A 118 -17.19 -2.20 23.19
N GLU A 119 -18.36 -2.60 22.68
CA GLU A 119 -18.64 -3.99 22.30
C GLU A 119 -17.83 -4.43 21.07
N GLN A 120 -17.67 -3.54 20.08
CA GLN A 120 -16.85 -3.82 18.89
C GLN A 120 -15.37 -4.00 19.27
N LYS A 121 -14.80 -3.09 20.07
CA LYS A 121 -13.43 -3.22 20.57
C LYS A 121 -13.21 -4.51 21.36
N ARG A 122 -14.21 -4.95 22.14
CA ARG A 122 -14.14 -6.20 22.90
C ARG A 122 -14.13 -7.42 21.98
N LYS A 123 -14.96 -7.44 20.92
CA LYS A 123 -14.98 -8.51 19.92
C LYS A 123 -13.67 -8.59 19.15
N ASP A 124 -13.12 -7.46 18.73
CA ASP A 124 -11.87 -7.42 17.96
C ASP A 124 -10.67 -7.90 18.80
N LEU A 125 -10.60 -7.51 20.07
CA LEU A 125 -9.59 -8.00 21.01
C LEU A 125 -9.71 -9.51 21.27
N GLU A 126 -10.92 -10.06 21.31
CA GLU A 126 -11.15 -11.49 21.50
C GLU A 126 -10.75 -12.29 20.25
N VAL A 127 -10.99 -11.75 19.06
CA VAL A 127 -10.54 -12.34 17.78
C VAL A 127 -9.02 -12.33 17.67
N GLN A 128 -8.35 -11.24 18.02
CA GLN A 128 -6.88 -11.17 18.04
C GLN A 128 -6.28 -12.20 19.00
N LYS A 129 -6.78 -12.28 20.24
CA LYS A 129 -6.31 -13.28 21.22
C LYS A 129 -6.54 -14.72 20.77
N ARG A 130 -7.62 -15.00 20.04
CA ARG A 130 -7.86 -16.32 19.44
C ARG A 130 -6.85 -16.65 18.35
N LYS A 131 -6.58 -15.71 17.43
CA LYS A 131 -5.59 -15.89 16.36
C LYS A 131 -4.19 -16.16 16.92
N GLU A 132 -3.75 -15.37 17.90
CA GLU A 132 -2.45 -15.57 18.57
C GLU A 132 -2.34 -16.94 19.25
N LEU A 133 -3.39 -17.36 19.96
CA LEU A 133 -3.42 -18.65 20.64
C LEU A 133 -3.41 -19.83 19.65
N GLU A 134 -4.09 -19.68 18.52
CA GLU A 134 -4.16 -20.69 17.46
C GLU A 134 -2.82 -20.82 16.73
N GLU A 135 -2.13 -19.70 16.48
CA GLU A 135 -0.79 -19.69 15.91
C GLU A 135 0.24 -20.34 16.85
N GLN A 136 0.19 -20.04 18.16
CA GLN A 136 1.05 -20.69 19.15
C GLN A 136 0.80 -22.20 19.22
N LYS A 137 -0.46 -22.64 19.12
CA LYS A 137 -0.79 -24.08 19.06
C LYS A 137 -0.27 -24.75 17.79
N ARG A 138 -0.37 -24.06 16.64
CA ARG A 138 0.15 -24.55 15.36
C ARG A 138 1.67 -24.73 15.41
N LYS A 139 2.41 -23.72 15.89
CA LYS A 139 3.87 -23.78 16.08
C LYS A 139 4.29 -24.94 17.00
N LYS A 140 3.60 -25.15 18.13
CA LYS A 140 3.88 -26.29 19.03
C LYS A 140 3.61 -27.66 18.41
N LEU A 141 2.52 -27.78 17.65
CA LEU A 141 2.16 -29.04 16.98
C LEU A 141 3.16 -29.37 15.85
N GLU A 142 3.61 -28.36 15.11
CA GLU A 142 4.59 -28.50 14.05
C GLU A 142 5.97 -28.90 14.60
N GLU A 143 6.38 -28.32 15.74
CA GLU A 143 7.59 -28.73 16.44
C GLU A 143 7.50 -30.18 16.97
N GLN A 144 6.35 -30.60 17.48
CA GLN A 144 6.12 -32.00 17.87
C GLN A 144 6.21 -32.96 16.69
N LYS A 145 5.53 -32.65 15.58
CA LYS A 145 5.59 -33.47 14.36
C LYS A 145 7.01 -33.57 13.81
N ARG A 146 7.78 -32.47 13.85
CA ARG A 146 9.18 -32.47 13.44
C ARG A 146 10.04 -33.38 14.32
N LYS A 147 9.86 -33.34 15.64
CA LYS A 147 10.58 -34.23 16.57
C LYS A 147 10.20 -35.70 16.38
N GLU A 148 8.92 -36.01 16.17
CA GLU A 148 8.46 -37.37 15.88
C GLU A 148 9.03 -37.91 14.55
N LEU A 149 9.06 -37.07 13.51
CA LEU A 149 9.63 -37.42 12.20
C LEU A 149 11.15 -37.63 12.28
N GLU A 150 11.87 -36.77 13.01
CA GLU A 150 13.30 -36.96 13.27
C GLU A 150 13.57 -38.25 14.07
N GLU A 151 12.72 -38.59 15.04
CA GLU A 151 12.84 -39.84 15.80
C GLU A 151 12.55 -41.08 14.95
N GLN A 152 11.54 -41.02 14.05
CA GLN A 152 11.28 -42.07 13.07
C GLN A 152 12.45 -42.27 12.12
N LYS A 153 12.96 -41.19 11.49
CA LYS A 153 14.14 -41.25 10.62
C LYS A 153 15.35 -41.81 11.34
N ARG A 154 15.52 -41.47 12.64
CA ARG A 154 16.62 -42.00 13.46
C ARG A 154 16.47 -43.50 13.74
N LYS A 155 15.25 -43.99 14.00
CA LYS A 155 14.97 -45.42 14.19
C LYS A 155 15.14 -46.21 12.88
N GLU A 156 14.67 -45.68 11.76
CA GLU A 156 14.88 -46.28 10.43
C GLU A 156 16.37 -46.38 10.08
N LEU A 157 17.13 -45.31 10.32
CA LEU A 157 18.58 -45.30 10.10
C LEU A 157 19.31 -46.27 11.05
N GLU A 158 18.85 -46.44 12.30
CA GLU A 158 19.39 -47.42 13.24
C GLU A 158 19.05 -48.86 12.82
N GLU A 159 17.84 -49.13 12.33
CA GLU A 159 17.46 -50.44 11.79
C GLU A 159 18.19 -50.77 10.49
N GLU A 160 18.37 -49.79 9.61
CA GLU A 160 19.13 -49.94 8.38
C GLU A 160 20.60 -50.21 8.70
N LYS A 161 21.21 -49.46 9.63
CA LYS A 161 22.55 -49.75 10.13
C LYS A 161 22.63 -51.14 10.78
N LYS A 162 21.61 -51.57 11.51
CA LYS A 162 21.57 -52.90 12.14
C LYS A 162 21.48 -54.01 11.09
N LYS A 163 20.64 -53.86 10.06
CA LYS A 163 20.56 -54.78 8.91
C LYS A 163 21.85 -54.81 8.11
N ASN A 164 22.49 -53.67 7.91
CA ASN A 164 23.75 -53.57 7.18
C ASN A 164 24.92 -54.17 7.99
N ILE A 165 24.92 -54.01 9.32
CA ILE A 165 25.88 -54.65 10.23
C ILE A 165 25.61 -56.16 10.34
N GLU A 166 24.36 -56.61 10.41
CA GLU A 166 24.00 -58.04 10.39
C GLU A 166 24.37 -58.68 9.04
N GLY A 167 24.11 -58.01 7.92
CA GLY A 167 24.54 -58.43 6.59
C GLY A 167 26.07 -58.49 6.44
N GLN A 168 26.78 -57.51 6.99
CA GLN A 168 28.24 -57.53 7.06
C GLN A 168 28.78 -58.58 8.04
N MET A 169 28.07 -58.90 9.13
CA MET A 169 28.43 -59.98 10.06
C MET A 169 28.17 -61.35 9.44
N ILE A 170 27.10 -61.54 8.67
CA ILE A 170 26.80 -62.78 7.95
C ILE A 170 27.85 -62.98 6.83
N LYS A 171 28.17 -61.94 6.04
CA LYS A 171 29.28 -61.97 5.08
C LYS A 171 30.64 -62.20 5.75
N LYS A 172 30.86 -61.70 6.97
CA LYS A 172 32.09 -61.97 7.73
C LYS A 172 32.09 -63.35 8.40
N LEU A 173 30.94 -63.94 8.76
CA LEU A 173 30.80 -65.29 9.32
C LEU A 173 30.99 -66.36 8.24
N ASP A 174 30.46 -66.16 7.04
CA ASP A 174 30.74 -67.02 5.88
C ASP A 174 32.24 -67.00 5.53
N ASN A 175 32.88 -65.84 5.66
CA ASN A 175 34.33 -65.71 5.47
C ASN A 175 35.16 -66.21 6.68
N HIS A 176 34.61 -66.27 7.90
CA HIS A 176 35.30 -66.77 9.10
C HIS A 176 35.12 -68.28 9.36
N LEU A 177 34.12 -68.94 8.76
CA LEU A 177 34.02 -70.40 8.79
C LEU A 177 35.11 -71.07 7.93
N ASN A 178 35.78 -70.32 7.04
CA ASN A 178 36.90 -70.77 6.21
C ASN A 178 38.32 -70.46 6.74
N SER A 179 38.49 -69.90 7.95
CA SER A 179 39.85 -69.78 8.52
C SER A 179 39.85 -69.75 10.05
N GLY A 180 40.44 -70.80 10.63
CA GLY A 180 40.43 -71.02 12.08
C GLY A 180 41.45 -70.21 12.90
N LYS A 181 41.19 -70.27 14.22
CA LYS A 181 42.06 -70.05 15.41
C LYS A 181 42.08 -68.68 16.10
N LYS A 182 41.31 -68.64 17.21
CA LYS A 182 41.65 -68.27 18.61
C LYS A 182 42.52 -67.03 18.91
N GLY A 183 41.98 -66.09 19.71
CA GLY A 183 42.75 -65.41 20.77
C GLY A 183 42.35 -63.99 21.21
N ARG A 184 41.59 -63.89 22.32
CA ARG A 184 41.52 -62.85 23.39
C ARG A 184 42.05 -61.41 23.12
N ILE A 185 41.20 -60.37 23.13
CA ILE A 185 40.60 -59.60 24.27
C ILE A 185 41.40 -58.35 24.75
N LYS A 186 40.77 -57.20 24.44
CA LYS A 186 40.48 -55.97 25.23
C LYS A 186 41.54 -54.88 25.55
N LYS A 187 41.02 -53.66 25.31
CA LYS A 187 41.16 -52.37 26.02
C LYS A 187 42.31 -51.43 25.62
N LYS A 188 42.00 -50.55 24.66
CA LYS A 188 42.10 -49.07 24.77
C LYS A 188 41.81 -48.46 23.38
N LYS A 189 40.59 -47.98 23.12
CA LYS A 189 40.30 -47.15 21.94
C LYS A 189 38.95 -46.45 22.10
N LYS A 190 39.01 -45.22 22.62
CA LYS A 190 37.96 -44.19 22.44
C LYS A 190 38.53 -42.77 22.35
N ARG A 191 39.86 -42.64 22.21
CA ARG A 191 40.56 -41.37 21.98
C ARG A 191 41.43 -41.35 20.72
N SER A 192 41.63 -42.48 20.03
CA SER A 192 42.43 -42.57 18.79
C SER A 192 41.59 -42.68 17.52
N GLU A 193 40.27 -42.57 17.61
CA GLU A 193 39.35 -42.77 16.49
C GLU A 193 38.96 -41.43 15.87
N LYS A 194 38.80 -40.37 16.68
CA LYS A 194 38.58 -39.01 16.21
C LYS A 194 39.82 -38.43 15.50
N ASP A 195 41.02 -38.70 16.01
CA ASP A 195 42.28 -38.31 15.36
C ASP A 195 42.59 -39.12 14.10
N ARG A 196 42.12 -40.37 14.02
CA ARG A 196 42.23 -41.18 12.79
C ARG A 196 41.23 -40.75 11.74
N ILE A 197 40.00 -40.42 12.14
CA ILE A 197 38.96 -39.91 11.24
C ILE A 197 39.35 -38.53 10.72
N ASN A 198 39.88 -37.62 11.54
CA ASN A 198 40.37 -36.32 11.07
C ASN A 198 41.65 -36.44 10.21
N LYS A 199 42.53 -37.42 10.47
CA LYS A 199 43.65 -37.71 9.56
C LYS A 199 43.20 -38.28 8.23
N ILE A 200 42.15 -39.10 8.22
CA ILE A 200 41.57 -39.68 7.01
C ILE A 200 40.78 -38.61 6.24
N LEU A 201 40.01 -37.75 6.91
CA LEU A 201 39.31 -36.63 6.27
C LEU A 201 40.25 -35.57 5.71
N ASN A 202 41.35 -35.24 6.41
CA ASN A 202 42.35 -34.32 5.86
C ASN A 202 43.18 -34.97 4.74
N LYS A 203 43.34 -36.30 4.74
CA LYS A 203 43.99 -37.03 3.65
C LYS A 203 43.09 -37.12 2.42
N ILE A 204 41.78 -37.33 2.61
CA ILE A 204 40.77 -37.30 1.54
C ILE A 204 40.65 -35.88 0.95
N LYS A 205 40.65 -34.83 1.80
CA LYS A 205 40.66 -33.43 1.31
C LYS A 205 41.94 -33.04 0.59
N SER A 206 43.11 -33.55 1.01
CA SER A 206 44.36 -33.33 0.28
C SER A 206 44.47 -34.16 -1.00
N GLU A 207 43.82 -35.33 -1.05
CA GLU A 207 43.75 -36.20 -2.23
C GLU A 207 42.72 -35.67 -3.26
N GLU A 208 41.62 -35.04 -2.84
CA GLU A 208 40.70 -34.31 -3.72
C GLU A 208 41.33 -33.05 -4.32
N ILE A 209 42.10 -32.28 -3.54
CA ILE A 209 42.86 -31.12 -4.05
C ILE A 209 43.99 -31.57 -5.00
N GLN A 210 44.60 -32.75 -4.77
CA GLN A 210 45.56 -33.34 -5.70
C GLN A 210 44.90 -33.88 -6.98
N LEU A 211 43.66 -34.39 -6.92
CA LEU A 211 42.93 -34.83 -8.11
C LEU A 211 42.48 -33.66 -8.99
N ASP A 212 42.10 -32.52 -8.40
CA ASP A 212 41.76 -31.30 -9.15
C ASP A 212 43.00 -30.60 -9.72
N GLU A 213 44.14 -30.62 -9.02
CA GLU A 213 45.43 -30.19 -9.60
C GLU A 213 45.92 -31.16 -10.69
N GLU A 214 45.73 -32.49 -10.55
CA GLU A 214 46.09 -33.49 -11.57
C GLU A 214 45.22 -33.40 -12.82
N LEU A 215 43.93 -33.09 -12.71
CA LEU A 215 43.04 -32.81 -13.84
C LEU A 215 43.41 -31.51 -14.58
N SER A 216 43.94 -30.50 -13.88
CA SER A 216 44.47 -29.27 -14.50
C SER A 216 45.84 -29.45 -15.16
N ILE A 217 46.66 -30.41 -14.69
CA ILE A 217 47.98 -30.73 -15.25
C ILE A 217 47.85 -31.68 -16.46
N LEU A 218 46.78 -32.48 -16.54
CA LEU A 218 46.48 -33.35 -17.68
C LEU A 218 46.09 -32.59 -18.96
N SER A 219 45.58 -31.36 -18.86
CA SER A 219 45.28 -30.52 -20.03
C SER A 219 46.49 -29.75 -20.61
N SER A 220 47.63 -29.76 -19.92
CA SER A 220 48.81 -28.93 -20.28
C SER A 220 50.07 -29.70 -20.68
N ARG A 221 50.01 -31.04 -20.80
CA ARG A 221 51.15 -31.89 -21.22
C ARG A 221 50.88 -32.70 -22.49
N SER A 222 50.69 -32.00 -23.61
CA SER A 222 50.84 -32.56 -24.95
C SER A 222 51.76 -31.70 -25.81
N THR A 223 53.03 -31.58 -25.42
CA THR A 223 54.13 -31.27 -26.35
C THR A 223 55.46 -31.80 -25.81
N ASN A 224 55.93 -32.89 -26.41
CA ASN A 224 57.33 -33.23 -26.77
C ASN A 224 57.76 -34.68 -26.46
N ASN A 225 58.25 -35.29 -27.53
CA ASN A 225 59.29 -36.32 -27.65
C ASN A 225 58.99 -37.82 -27.51
N SER A 226 58.83 -38.40 -28.72
CA SER A 226 59.71 -39.39 -29.36
C SER A 226 59.61 -40.87 -28.99
N ASN A 227 59.09 -41.62 -29.99
CA ASN A 227 59.41 -42.98 -30.42
C ASN A 227 59.54 -44.07 -29.35
N GLN A 228 58.48 -44.85 -29.17
CA GLN A 228 58.49 -46.30 -28.98
C GLN A 228 57.11 -46.90 -29.29
N ASN A 229 57.10 -48.15 -29.77
CA ASN A 229 56.03 -48.82 -30.53
C ASN A 229 54.62 -48.84 -29.90
N LEU A 230 53.62 -48.77 -30.79
CA LEU A 230 52.18 -48.80 -30.57
C LEU A 230 51.65 -50.13 -29.99
N SER A 231 50.75 -50.05 -29.01
CA SER A 231 49.67 -51.02 -28.78
C SER A 231 48.45 -50.29 -28.21
N GLU A 232 47.30 -50.51 -28.83
CA GLU A 232 45.98 -49.88 -28.60
C GLU A 232 45.56 -49.82 -27.12
N ALA A 233 45.07 -48.67 -26.65
CA ALA A 233 44.36 -48.59 -25.37
C ALA A 233 42.94 -49.14 -25.55
N SER A 234 42.67 -50.31 -24.99
CA SER A 234 41.34 -50.89 -24.89
C SER A 234 40.79 -50.82 -23.46
N VAL A 235 39.50 -50.55 -23.33
CA VAL A 235 38.77 -50.53 -22.05
C VAL A 235 37.82 -51.71 -22.02
N GLU A 236 38.04 -52.66 -21.11
CA GLU A 236 37.16 -53.82 -20.96
C GLU A 236 35.82 -53.43 -20.30
N THR A 237 34.75 -54.05 -20.78
CA THR A 237 33.37 -53.86 -20.28
C THR A 237 32.90 -55.15 -19.61
N TYR A 238 32.10 -55.02 -18.56
CA TYR A 238 31.75 -56.12 -17.66
C TYR A 238 30.28 -56.06 -17.25
N ASP A 239 29.65 -57.24 -17.20
CA ASP A 239 28.30 -57.44 -16.66
C ASP A 239 28.32 -57.07 -15.16
N SER A 240 27.49 -56.10 -14.77
CA SER A 240 27.46 -55.59 -13.39
C SER A 240 26.93 -56.60 -12.38
N ARG A 241 26.10 -57.56 -12.80
CA ARG A 241 25.50 -58.60 -11.96
C ARG A 241 26.39 -59.83 -11.85
N THR A 242 27.03 -60.25 -12.93
CA THR A 242 27.83 -61.49 -12.97
C THR A 242 29.34 -61.25 -12.89
N GLY A 243 29.80 -60.03 -13.14
CA GLY A 243 31.21 -59.64 -13.15
C GLY A 243 32.01 -60.24 -14.32
N LYS A 244 31.32 -60.81 -15.32
CA LYS A 244 31.96 -61.40 -16.50
C LYS A 244 32.28 -60.32 -17.52
N LYS A 245 33.41 -60.45 -18.22
CA LYS A 245 33.74 -59.58 -19.36
C LYS A 245 32.68 -59.76 -20.45
N GLU A 246 32.14 -58.66 -20.94
CA GLU A 246 31.12 -58.62 -22.01
C GLU A 246 31.68 -58.12 -23.34
N GLY A 247 32.73 -57.29 -23.30
CA GLY A 247 33.33 -56.72 -24.49
C GLY A 247 34.49 -55.78 -24.17
N GLU A 248 34.92 -55.00 -25.15
CA GLU A 248 35.98 -54.00 -25.01
C GLU A 248 35.75 -52.80 -25.94
N ILE A 249 36.11 -51.61 -25.48
CA ILE A 249 36.15 -50.38 -26.27
C ILE A 249 37.59 -50.15 -26.73
N ALA A 250 37.81 -50.14 -28.04
CA ALA A 250 39.05 -49.69 -28.66
C ALA A 250 38.96 -48.18 -28.95
N LEU A 251 39.90 -47.41 -28.41
CA LEU A 251 40.00 -45.96 -28.66
C LEU A 251 40.91 -45.70 -29.86
N ARG A 252 40.44 -44.88 -30.81
CA ARG A 252 41.17 -44.56 -32.04
C ARG A 252 42.46 -43.77 -31.78
N ASP A 253 42.49 -42.91 -30.75
CA ASP A 253 43.64 -42.05 -30.40
C ASP A 253 43.86 -41.87 -28.87
N HIS A 254 43.36 -42.79 -28.04
CA HIS A 254 43.35 -42.67 -26.56
C HIS A 254 42.55 -41.46 -26.02
N ASP A 255 41.79 -40.78 -26.89
CA ASP A 255 40.92 -39.69 -26.51
C ASP A 255 39.54 -40.23 -26.09
N ILE A 256 39.04 -39.72 -24.96
CA ILE A 256 37.69 -39.98 -24.43
C ILE A 256 36.73 -38.82 -24.72
N SER A 257 37.18 -37.82 -25.48
CA SER A 257 36.40 -36.65 -25.86
C SER A 257 35.29 -36.99 -26.87
N GLY A 258 34.30 -36.11 -26.91
CA GLY A 258 33.16 -36.19 -27.81
C GLY A 258 32.16 -35.11 -27.44
N LEU A 259 31.43 -34.62 -28.43
CA LEU A 259 30.44 -33.56 -28.25
C LEU A 259 29.18 -34.11 -27.58
N SER A 260 28.47 -33.24 -26.88
CA SER A 260 27.10 -33.47 -26.40
C SER A 260 26.18 -32.43 -27.02
N VAL A 261 24.93 -32.80 -27.31
CA VAL A 261 23.92 -31.91 -27.88
C VAL A 261 23.41 -30.94 -26.81
N PRO A 262 23.66 -29.62 -26.91
CA PRO A 262 23.15 -28.66 -25.94
C PRO A 262 21.63 -28.48 -26.10
N LEU A 263 20.93 -28.62 -24.97
CA LEU A 263 19.51 -28.34 -24.81
C LEU A 263 19.38 -27.12 -23.90
N GLU A 264 18.94 -26.00 -24.47
CA GLU A 264 18.83 -24.73 -23.75
C GLU A 264 17.37 -24.40 -23.46
N ILE A 265 17.08 -24.09 -22.20
CA ILE A 265 15.80 -23.50 -21.78
C ILE A 265 16.08 -22.09 -21.30
N ILE A 266 15.44 -21.12 -21.94
CA ILE A 266 15.55 -19.70 -21.61
C ILE A 266 14.16 -19.18 -21.25
N GLU A 267 13.97 -18.64 -20.06
CA GLU A 267 12.69 -18.05 -19.64
C GLU A 267 12.88 -16.63 -19.12
N ASN A 268 12.01 -15.71 -19.53
CA ASN A 268 12.07 -14.32 -19.16
C ASN A 268 10.71 -13.86 -18.66
N VAL A 269 10.71 -13.02 -17.62
CA VAL A 269 9.51 -12.35 -17.13
C VAL A 269 9.79 -10.89 -16.83
N GLU A 270 8.87 -10.01 -17.21
CA GLU A 270 8.83 -8.60 -16.86
C GLU A 270 7.57 -8.34 -16.05
N TYR A 271 7.75 -7.76 -14.87
CA TYR A 271 6.71 -7.32 -13.95
C TYR A 271 6.64 -5.80 -13.93
N HIS A 272 5.44 -5.26 -13.77
CA HIS A 272 5.20 -3.83 -13.61
C HIS A 272 4.39 -3.60 -12.33
N TYR A 273 4.87 -2.71 -11.47
CA TYR A 273 4.22 -2.30 -10.23
C TYR A 273 3.98 -0.78 -10.22
N ASP A 274 2.83 -0.37 -9.70
CA ASP A 274 2.67 0.99 -9.19
C ASP A 274 3.56 1.20 -7.95
N TYR A 275 3.96 2.44 -7.68
CA TYR A 275 4.74 2.78 -6.49
C TYR A 275 4.07 2.27 -5.20
N ASN A 276 4.82 1.53 -4.38
CA ASN A 276 4.36 0.89 -3.14
C ASN A 276 3.18 -0.08 -3.28
N SER A 277 2.86 -0.56 -4.49
CA SER A 277 1.89 -1.63 -4.67
C SER A 277 2.46 -2.98 -4.22
N GLU A 278 1.66 -3.78 -3.53
CA GLU A 278 1.99 -5.18 -3.26
C GLU A 278 1.70 -6.10 -4.46
N PHE A 279 0.90 -5.63 -5.42
CA PHE A 279 0.44 -6.41 -6.56
C PHE A 279 0.96 -5.82 -7.86
N ASP A 280 1.34 -6.69 -8.79
CA ASP A 280 1.73 -6.30 -10.13
C ASP A 280 0.50 -5.96 -10.99
N ILE A 281 0.73 -5.17 -12.03
CA ILE A 281 -0.25 -4.86 -13.05
C ILE A 281 -0.24 -6.02 -14.05
N GLU A 282 -1.08 -7.02 -13.82
CA GLU A 282 -1.09 -8.27 -14.61
C GLU A 282 -1.23 -8.04 -16.13
N GLU A 283 -1.93 -6.99 -16.55
CA GLU A 283 -2.12 -6.64 -17.97
C GLU A 283 -0.83 -6.23 -18.67
N ASP A 284 0.13 -5.67 -17.93
CA ASP A 284 1.43 -5.21 -18.42
C ASP A 284 2.52 -6.29 -18.28
N ARG A 285 2.20 -7.44 -17.66
CA ARG A 285 3.15 -8.52 -17.45
C ARG A 285 3.51 -9.19 -18.78
N ILE A 286 4.81 -9.27 -19.05
CA ILE A 286 5.34 -9.94 -20.24
C ILE A 286 6.14 -11.15 -19.80
N SER A 287 5.73 -12.34 -20.23
CA SER A 287 6.45 -13.58 -19.96
C SER A 287 6.68 -14.37 -21.25
N SER A 288 7.87 -14.94 -21.40
CA SER A 288 8.22 -15.74 -22.57
C SER A 288 9.22 -16.82 -22.20
N GLY A 289 9.19 -17.91 -22.95
CA GLY A 289 10.13 -19.00 -22.88
C GLY A 289 10.60 -19.40 -24.27
N LEU A 290 11.82 -19.88 -24.36
CA LEU A 290 12.47 -20.38 -25.56
C LEU A 290 13.13 -21.72 -25.22
N PHE A 291 12.84 -22.74 -26.01
CA PHE A 291 13.56 -24.00 -25.99
C PHE A 291 14.40 -24.13 -27.25
N CYS A 292 15.66 -24.51 -27.10
CA CYS A 292 16.61 -24.65 -28.20
C CYS A 292 17.38 -25.97 -28.14
N ILE A 293 17.56 -26.60 -29.30
CA ILE A 293 18.44 -27.76 -29.52
C ILE A 293 19.53 -27.29 -30.48
N LYS A 294 20.80 -27.43 -30.09
CA LYS A 294 21.93 -27.02 -30.93
C LYS A 294 22.72 -28.24 -31.39
N ASN A 295 23.05 -28.32 -32.67
CA ASN A 295 24.04 -29.28 -33.15
C ASN A 295 25.44 -28.62 -33.12
N PRO A 296 26.32 -28.96 -32.15
CA PRO A 296 27.65 -28.37 -32.05
C PRO A 296 28.68 -28.97 -33.02
N SER A 297 28.34 -30.03 -33.77
CA SER A 297 29.27 -30.71 -34.67
C SER A 297 29.61 -29.88 -35.89
N GLU A 298 30.85 -29.97 -36.36
CA GLU A 298 31.30 -29.31 -37.59
C GLU A 298 31.04 -30.16 -38.84
N SER A 299 30.88 -31.48 -38.67
CA SER A 299 30.80 -32.42 -39.80
C SER A 299 29.58 -33.35 -39.76
N ASP A 300 29.08 -33.71 -38.57
CA ASP A 300 28.00 -34.66 -38.39
C ASP A 300 26.64 -34.01 -38.20
N LYS A 301 25.62 -34.66 -38.76
CA LYS A 301 24.21 -34.36 -38.51
C LYS A 301 23.69 -35.21 -37.35
N ILE A 302 22.63 -34.71 -36.71
CA ILE A 302 21.80 -35.50 -35.80
C ILE A 302 20.38 -35.60 -36.37
N TRP A 303 19.76 -36.77 -36.26
CA TRP A 303 18.42 -37.01 -36.81
C TRP A 303 17.54 -37.82 -35.88
N ASP A 304 16.25 -37.85 -36.22
CA ASP A 304 15.20 -38.49 -35.43
C ASP A 304 15.26 -38.04 -33.96
N ILE A 305 15.25 -36.71 -33.79
CA ILE A 305 15.41 -36.06 -32.49
C ILE A 305 14.04 -36.02 -31.83
N GLU A 306 13.95 -36.56 -30.63
CA GLU A 306 12.75 -36.58 -29.80
C GLU A 306 13.08 -36.02 -28.42
N VAL A 307 12.31 -35.02 -27.98
CA VAL A 307 12.45 -34.39 -26.66
C VAL A 307 11.12 -34.39 -25.96
N SER A 308 11.05 -34.92 -24.74
CA SER A 308 9.86 -34.85 -23.89
C SER A 308 10.11 -34.00 -22.65
N PHE A 309 9.05 -33.38 -22.14
CA PHE A 309 9.12 -32.43 -21.02
C PHE A 309 8.28 -32.85 -19.83
N ILE A 310 8.79 -32.59 -18.62
CA ILE A 310 8.00 -32.56 -17.39
C ILE A 310 7.59 -31.11 -17.12
N LYS A 311 6.29 -30.86 -17.08
CA LYS A 311 5.71 -29.54 -16.83
C LYS A 311 5.07 -29.49 -15.44
N GLU A 312 5.57 -28.61 -14.59
CA GLU A 312 4.96 -28.35 -13.27
C GLU A 312 3.87 -27.28 -13.35
N LYS A 313 3.97 -26.36 -14.32
CA LYS A 313 3.01 -25.27 -14.56
C LYS A 313 2.44 -25.33 -15.98
N LEU A 314 1.31 -24.64 -16.17
CA LEU A 314 0.68 -24.47 -17.48
C LEU A 314 1.54 -23.58 -18.38
N ILE A 315 2.07 -24.17 -19.44
CA ILE A 315 2.79 -23.52 -20.52
C ILE A 315 2.27 -24.05 -21.86
N ASN A 316 2.29 -23.24 -22.91
CA ASN A 316 1.82 -23.65 -24.24
C ASN A 316 2.94 -24.30 -25.10
N LEU A 317 3.82 -25.06 -24.46
CA LEU A 317 4.80 -25.91 -25.14
C LEU A 317 4.14 -27.28 -25.40
N ASP A 318 4.49 -27.96 -26.50
CA ASP A 318 4.06 -29.35 -26.71
C ASP A 318 4.71 -30.29 -25.68
N ASP A 319 4.07 -31.42 -25.35
CA ASP A 319 4.65 -32.40 -24.39
C ASP A 319 5.88 -33.09 -24.97
N GLU A 320 5.89 -33.27 -26.29
CA GLU A 320 6.95 -33.89 -27.07
C GLU A 320 7.25 -33.04 -28.31
N ILE A 321 8.53 -32.90 -28.62
CA ILE A 321 9.02 -32.23 -29.83
C ILE A 321 9.78 -33.24 -30.67
N HIS A 322 9.38 -33.35 -31.93
CA HIS A 322 10.08 -34.17 -32.92
C HIS A 322 10.74 -33.30 -33.98
N VAL A 323 12.06 -33.40 -34.10
CA VAL A 323 12.85 -32.75 -35.14
C VAL A 323 13.50 -33.81 -36.02
N LYS A 324 13.16 -33.81 -37.31
CA LYS A 324 13.59 -34.86 -38.24
C LYS A 324 15.10 -34.93 -38.40
N ASN A 325 15.77 -33.77 -38.51
CA ASN A 325 17.20 -33.67 -38.76
C ASN A 325 17.70 -32.26 -38.40
N LEU A 326 18.91 -32.17 -37.85
CA LEU A 326 19.70 -30.95 -37.71
C LEU A 326 21.09 -31.19 -38.32
N GLY A 327 21.44 -30.38 -39.32
CA GLY A 327 22.76 -30.37 -39.92
C GLY A 327 23.85 -29.82 -38.97
N PRO A 328 25.13 -29.91 -39.38
CA PRO A 328 26.23 -29.35 -38.62
C PRO A 328 26.03 -27.86 -38.34
N GLN A 329 26.27 -27.41 -37.10
CA GLN A 329 26.07 -26.02 -36.64
C GLN A 329 24.63 -25.48 -36.77
N GLU A 330 23.63 -26.33 -37.09
CA GLU A 330 22.23 -25.91 -37.11
C GLU A 330 21.59 -25.96 -35.72
N GLU A 331 20.56 -25.15 -35.52
CA GLU A 331 19.78 -25.13 -34.29
C GLU A 331 18.28 -25.21 -34.58
N PHE A 332 17.55 -25.88 -33.70
CA PHE A 332 16.10 -25.83 -33.63
C PHE A 332 15.69 -24.93 -32.46
N GLN A 333 14.67 -24.10 -32.67
CA GLN A 333 14.14 -23.20 -31.65
C GLN A 333 12.62 -23.21 -31.68
N THR A 334 12.01 -23.23 -30.49
CA THR A 334 10.57 -23.02 -30.33
C THR A 334 10.29 -22.08 -29.16
N ASN A 335 9.46 -21.07 -29.42
CA ASN A 335 9.01 -20.15 -28.38
C ASN A 335 7.75 -20.70 -27.72
N TYR A 336 7.63 -20.48 -26.42
CA TYR A 336 6.44 -20.76 -25.64
C TYR A 336 6.11 -19.58 -24.73
N LYS A 337 4.83 -19.41 -24.45
CA LYS A 337 4.24 -18.49 -23.50
C LYS A 337 4.07 -19.18 -22.15
N ILE A 338 4.35 -18.42 -21.10
CA ILE A 338 4.17 -18.84 -19.72
C ILE A 338 2.85 -18.24 -19.23
N GLU A 339 1.84 -19.08 -18.97
CA GLU A 339 0.51 -18.58 -18.59
C GLU A 339 0.47 -18.09 -17.14
N HIS A 340 1.20 -18.77 -16.26
CA HIS A 340 1.25 -18.44 -14.85
C HIS A 340 2.70 -18.30 -14.38
N VAL A 341 3.08 -17.08 -14.01
CA VAL A 341 4.35 -16.78 -13.35
C VAL A 341 4.06 -16.41 -11.90
N GLU A 342 4.91 -16.89 -10.99
CA GLU A 342 4.88 -16.52 -9.57
C GLU A 342 5.35 -15.08 -9.35
N GLU A 343 5.38 -14.64 -8.09
CA GLU A 343 5.99 -13.38 -7.67
C GLU A 343 7.47 -13.30 -8.11
N PRO A 344 8.00 -12.07 -8.32
CA PRO A 344 9.40 -11.88 -8.71
C PRO A 344 10.36 -12.44 -7.67
N ALA A 345 11.49 -12.98 -8.12
CA ALA A 345 12.54 -13.52 -7.25
C ALA A 345 13.21 -12.46 -6.35
N ILE A 346 13.05 -11.17 -6.68
CA ILE A 346 13.51 -10.03 -5.89
C ILE A 346 12.30 -9.26 -5.38
N LYS A 347 12.23 -9.07 -4.06
CA LYS A 347 11.38 -8.04 -3.46
C LYS A 347 12.17 -6.75 -3.35
N ILE A 348 11.61 -5.64 -3.83
CA ILE A 348 12.22 -4.31 -3.79
C ILE A 348 11.25 -3.31 -3.15
N ASN A 349 11.77 -2.43 -2.29
CA ASN A 349 11.02 -1.36 -1.64
C ASN A 349 11.78 -0.04 -1.75
N GLU A 350 11.09 1.02 -2.13
CA GLU A 350 11.62 2.38 -2.12
C GLU A 350 11.04 3.15 -0.92
N PHE A 351 11.92 3.76 -0.14
CA PHE A 351 11.58 4.69 0.92
C PHE A 351 12.07 6.09 0.52
N ILE A 352 11.21 7.09 0.71
CA ILE A 352 11.48 8.49 0.37
C ILE A 352 11.19 9.36 1.59
N SER A 353 12.14 10.22 1.93
CA SER A 353 12.00 11.26 2.94
C SER A 353 12.41 12.61 2.36
N THR A 354 11.44 13.47 2.10
CA THR A 354 11.66 14.89 1.73
C THR A 354 12.25 15.77 2.83
N ILE A 355 12.35 15.28 4.07
CA ILE A 355 13.03 15.98 5.19
C ILE A 355 14.44 15.43 5.49
N ASN A 356 14.97 14.56 4.62
CA ASN A 356 16.27 13.91 4.80
C ASN A 356 16.42 13.17 6.15
N ASP A 357 15.37 12.47 6.60
CA ASP A 357 15.37 11.56 7.75
C ASP A 357 15.32 10.10 7.26
N GLU A 358 16.09 9.21 7.89
CA GLU A 358 16.21 7.82 7.44
C GLU A 358 15.04 6.92 7.87
N ASP A 359 14.25 7.37 8.84
CA ASP A 359 13.19 6.59 9.48
C ASP A 359 11.80 7.23 9.31
N LEU A 360 11.72 8.51 8.91
CA LEU A 360 10.45 9.21 8.68
C LEU A 360 10.10 9.33 7.19
N LEU A 361 9.02 8.67 6.79
CA LEU A 361 8.47 8.78 5.44
C LEU A 361 7.84 10.16 5.22
N SER A 362 8.21 10.87 4.15
CA SER A 362 7.59 12.15 3.80
C SER A 362 7.65 12.45 2.30
N TYR A 363 6.58 13.03 1.75
CA TYR A 363 6.43 13.26 0.31
C TYR A 363 6.25 14.74 -0.10
N SER A 364 6.38 15.63 0.87
CA SER A 364 6.12 17.07 0.68
C SER A 364 7.36 17.87 0.40
N LEU A 365 7.27 18.73 -0.60
CA LEU A 365 8.30 19.69 -0.94
C LEU A 365 7.87 21.11 -0.57
N PHE A 366 8.80 21.91 -0.08
CA PHE A 366 8.60 23.33 0.21
C PHE A 366 9.04 24.18 -1.00
N PRO A 367 8.20 25.14 -1.43
CA PRO A 367 8.61 26.14 -2.41
C PRO A 367 9.69 27.06 -1.83
N ASP A 368 10.48 27.69 -2.70
CA ASP A 368 11.50 28.70 -2.37
C ASP A 368 12.68 28.23 -1.50
N PHE A 369 12.70 26.96 -1.09
CA PHE A 369 13.79 26.32 -0.37
C PHE A 369 14.36 25.13 -1.15
N GLU A 370 15.67 24.89 -1.01
CA GLU A 370 16.28 23.67 -1.50
C GLU A 370 15.88 22.50 -0.59
N ASN A 371 15.11 21.55 -1.13
CA ASN A 371 14.66 20.37 -0.41
C ASN A 371 15.68 19.25 -0.60
N ARG A 372 16.25 18.75 0.49
CA ARG A 372 17.12 17.58 0.46
C ARG A 372 16.28 16.32 0.64
N VAL A 373 16.12 15.53 -0.41
CA VAL A 373 15.31 14.32 -0.42
C VAL A 373 16.20 13.10 -0.28
N LEU A 374 15.94 12.29 0.75
CA LEU A 374 16.62 11.03 1.00
C LEU A 374 15.83 9.89 0.37
N PHE A 375 16.55 9.00 -0.32
CA PHE A 375 16.04 7.81 -0.96
C PHE A 375 16.76 6.60 -0.40
N LYS A 376 16.00 5.56 -0.08
CA LYS A 376 16.50 4.30 0.43
C LYS A 376 15.85 3.16 -0.35
N LEU A 377 16.64 2.45 -1.15
CA LEU A 377 16.22 1.27 -1.89
C LEU A 377 16.65 0.03 -1.13
N ASN A 378 15.70 -0.83 -0.80
CA ASN A 378 15.96 -2.12 -0.16
C ASN A 378 15.54 -3.23 -1.09
N ILE A 379 16.45 -4.18 -1.35
CA ILE A 379 16.16 -5.38 -2.13
C ILE A 379 16.38 -6.63 -1.29
N LYS A 380 15.63 -7.69 -1.59
CA LYS A 380 15.75 -9.00 -0.96
C LYS A 380 15.58 -10.11 -1.99
N ASN A 381 16.51 -11.06 -2.01
CA ASN A 381 16.30 -12.32 -2.71
C ASN A 381 15.33 -13.19 -1.90
N ILE A 382 14.15 -13.48 -2.45
CA ILE A 382 13.14 -14.31 -1.77
C ILE A 382 13.23 -15.80 -2.11
N MET A 383 14.17 -16.18 -3.00
CA MET A 383 14.37 -17.56 -3.43
C MET A 383 15.34 -18.30 -2.51
N ASP A 384 15.34 -19.63 -2.64
CA ASP A 384 16.27 -20.53 -1.95
C ASP A 384 17.58 -20.78 -2.73
N TYR A 385 17.75 -20.12 -3.88
CA TYR A 385 18.94 -20.13 -4.72
C TYR A 385 19.51 -18.72 -4.95
N GLN A 386 20.78 -18.65 -5.36
CA GLN A 386 21.50 -17.39 -5.58
C GLN A 386 21.07 -16.72 -6.89
N LEU A 387 20.85 -15.40 -6.86
CA LEU A 387 20.61 -14.57 -8.05
C LEU A 387 21.94 -13.93 -8.50
N LYS A 388 22.08 -13.66 -9.80
CA LYS A 388 23.28 -13.05 -10.39
C LYS A 388 22.96 -11.86 -11.27
N ASP A 389 24.00 -11.07 -11.56
CA ASP A 389 23.97 -9.97 -12.53
C ASP A 389 22.80 -9.02 -12.29
N ILE A 390 22.63 -8.61 -11.03
CA ILE A 390 21.50 -7.79 -10.60
C ILE A 390 21.85 -6.32 -10.89
N LYS A 391 21.00 -5.65 -11.65
CA LYS A 391 21.15 -4.26 -12.04
C LYS A 391 19.89 -3.49 -11.70
N ILE A 392 20.01 -2.55 -10.78
CA ILE A 392 18.96 -1.61 -10.40
C ILE A 392 19.27 -0.27 -11.05
N ASN A 393 18.33 0.27 -11.79
CA ASN A 393 18.41 1.56 -12.43
C ASN A 393 17.32 2.46 -11.86
N LYS A 394 17.71 3.48 -11.10
CA LYS A 394 16.81 4.52 -10.58
C LYS A 394 16.92 5.75 -11.47
N GLU A 395 15.83 6.13 -12.12
CA GLU A 395 15.75 7.35 -12.94
C GLU A 395 15.88 8.60 -12.07
N VAL A 396 16.61 9.59 -12.56
CA VAL A 396 16.71 10.92 -11.95
C VAL A 396 15.89 11.89 -12.79
N CYS A 397 14.68 12.21 -12.33
CA CYS A 397 13.77 13.10 -13.05
C CYS A 397 14.21 14.58 -12.99
N GLN A 398 13.66 15.39 -13.89
CA GLN A 398 13.87 16.83 -13.93
C GLN A 398 13.51 17.49 -12.59
N GLY A 399 14.36 18.41 -12.14
CA GLY A 399 14.23 19.11 -10.86
C GLY A 399 15.19 18.59 -9.78
N PHE A 400 15.62 17.33 -9.87
CA PHE A 400 16.66 16.80 -8.99
C PHE A 400 18.06 17.22 -9.43
N SER A 401 18.91 17.46 -8.45
CA SER A 401 20.32 17.84 -8.60
C SER A 401 21.13 17.33 -7.41
N ASN A 402 22.46 17.51 -7.44
CA ASN A 402 23.36 17.21 -6.33
C ASN A 402 23.19 15.80 -5.74
N ILE A 403 23.23 14.78 -6.60
CA ILE A 403 23.16 13.38 -6.17
C ILE A 403 24.36 13.07 -5.28
N ASN A 404 24.08 12.62 -4.06
CA ASN A 404 25.09 12.26 -3.08
C ASN A 404 24.79 10.88 -2.49
N LEU A 405 25.65 9.92 -2.81
CA LEU A 405 25.62 8.57 -2.25
C LEU A 405 26.01 8.61 -0.77
N ILE A 406 25.16 8.06 0.10
CA ILE A 406 25.38 8.02 1.55
C ILE A 406 25.96 6.66 1.95
N ASN A 407 25.29 5.57 1.53
CA ASN A 407 25.68 4.21 1.87
C ASN A 407 25.27 3.23 0.77
N VAL A 408 26.04 2.15 0.62
CA VAL A 408 25.71 0.98 -0.19
C VAL A 408 26.16 -0.26 0.57
N SER A 409 25.25 -1.19 0.84
CA SER A 409 25.57 -2.38 1.62
C SER A 409 26.29 -3.45 0.80
N LEU A 410 26.03 -3.50 -0.52
CA LEU A 410 26.55 -4.53 -1.43
C LEU A 410 26.65 -3.98 -2.86
N GLY A 411 27.66 -4.41 -3.61
CA GLY A 411 27.82 -4.06 -5.02
C GLY A 411 28.47 -2.69 -5.26
N SER A 412 28.30 -2.16 -6.46
CA SER A 412 28.88 -0.88 -6.91
C SER A 412 27.80 0.02 -7.49
N VAL A 413 27.95 1.34 -7.32
CA VAL A 413 27.00 2.34 -7.80
C VAL A 413 27.70 3.30 -8.75
N ASP A 414 27.15 3.43 -9.95
CA ASP A 414 27.54 4.44 -10.94
C ASP A 414 26.48 5.56 -10.93
N LEU A 415 26.93 6.80 -10.66
CA LEU A 415 26.07 7.98 -10.60
C LEU A 415 26.15 8.77 -11.91
N ASN A 416 25.02 8.92 -12.59
CA ASN A 416 24.87 9.75 -13.79
C ASN A 416 23.83 10.85 -13.55
N TYR A 417 23.77 11.84 -14.44
CA TYR A 417 22.77 12.92 -14.34
C TYR A 417 21.33 12.44 -14.62
N GLU A 418 21.17 11.38 -15.41
CA GLU A 418 19.86 10.84 -15.80
C GLU A 418 19.44 9.62 -14.98
N ASN A 419 20.40 8.95 -14.33
CA ASN A 419 20.14 7.73 -13.57
C ASN A 419 21.21 7.40 -12.53
N ILE A 420 20.80 6.60 -11.54
CA ILE A 420 21.65 5.95 -10.56
C ILE A 420 21.62 4.45 -10.87
N GLU A 421 22.76 3.90 -11.30
CA GLU A 421 22.90 2.49 -11.67
C GLU A 421 23.62 1.72 -10.55
N TRP A 422 22.90 0.82 -9.89
CA TRP A 422 23.40 -0.02 -8.81
C TRP A 422 23.52 -1.46 -9.27
N LYS A 423 24.76 -1.98 -9.25
CA LYS A 423 25.13 -3.30 -9.77
C LYS A 423 25.56 -4.21 -8.63
N ILE A 424 25.00 -5.42 -8.59
CA ILE A 424 25.34 -6.47 -7.61
C ILE A 424 25.63 -7.76 -8.39
N GLU A 425 26.85 -8.28 -8.25
CA GLU A 425 27.28 -9.50 -8.96
C GLU A 425 26.45 -10.73 -8.56
N SER A 426 26.16 -10.87 -7.27
CA SER A 426 25.34 -11.97 -6.75
C SER A 426 24.65 -11.62 -5.44
N LEU A 427 23.43 -12.14 -5.26
CA LEU A 427 22.65 -12.02 -4.02
C LEU A 427 22.24 -13.41 -3.53
N ASN A 428 22.73 -13.81 -2.36
CA ASN A 428 22.49 -15.14 -1.80
C ASN A 428 21.02 -15.34 -1.39
N PRO A 429 20.57 -16.59 -1.17
CA PRO A 429 19.23 -16.87 -0.69
C PRO A 429 18.88 -16.08 0.58
N ASN A 430 17.75 -15.38 0.59
CA ASN A 430 17.28 -14.53 1.69
C ASN A 430 18.19 -13.35 2.07
N GLU A 431 19.24 -13.06 1.29
CA GLU A 431 20.12 -11.90 1.52
C GLU A 431 19.40 -10.61 1.13
N GLU A 432 19.66 -9.56 1.92
CA GLU A 432 19.13 -8.22 1.73
C GLU A 432 20.28 -7.27 1.37
N ALA A 433 20.00 -6.30 0.50
CA ALA A 433 20.92 -5.22 0.20
C ALA A 433 20.20 -3.87 0.21
N GLU A 434 20.92 -2.84 0.62
CA GLU A 434 20.43 -1.47 0.78
C GLU A 434 21.31 -0.49 0.00
N LEU A 435 20.66 0.46 -0.66
CA LEU A 435 21.26 1.64 -1.26
C LEU A 435 20.61 2.89 -0.66
N LEU A 436 21.43 3.78 -0.11
CA LEU A 436 21.01 5.02 0.54
C LEU A 436 21.70 6.21 -0.12
N PHE A 437 20.93 7.18 -0.59
CA PHE A 437 21.44 8.38 -1.23
C PHE A 437 20.49 9.57 -0.99
N ASN A 438 20.96 10.78 -1.25
CA ASN A 438 20.09 11.95 -1.31
C ASN A 438 20.31 12.78 -2.57
N MET A 439 19.28 13.52 -2.94
CA MET A 439 19.26 14.45 -4.04
C MET A 439 18.59 15.75 -3.57
N ASN A 440 19.00 16.87 -4.15
CA ASN A 440 18.39 18.17 -3.86
C ASN A 440 17.36 18.51 -4.94
N VAL A 441 16.23 19.08 -4.54
CA VAL A 441 15.22 19.63 -5.45
C VAL A 441 14.82 21.03 -5.02
N LEU A 442 14.89 21.97 -5.96
CA LEU A 442 14.37 23.32 -5.79
C LEU A 442 13.05 23.43 -6.55
N VAL A 443 12.00 23.83 -5.85
CA VAL A 443 10.68 24.02 -6.44
C VAL A 443 10.55 25.48 -6.90
N GLU A 444 10.70 25.71 -8.21
CA GLU A 444 10.63 27.04 -8.81
C GLU A 444 9.18 27.53 -9.05
N ASP A 445 8.26 26.61 -9.36
CA ASP A 445 6.83 26.90 -9.54
C ASP A 445 6.03 25.74 -8.94
N VAL A 446 5.06 26.09 -8.11
CA VAL A 446 4.14 25.17 -7.41
C VAL A 446 3.31 24.31 -8.36
N ASN A 447 3.20 24.69 -9.63
CA ASN A 447 2.50 23.93 -10.67
C ASN A 447 3.36 22.81 -11.29
N PHE A 448 4.68 22.80 -11.09
CA PHE A 448 5.52 21.71 -11.58
C PHE A 448 5.31 20.45 -10.75
N ILE A 449 5.05 19.34 -11.43
CA ILE A 449 4.96 18.01 -10.81
C ILE A 449 6.36 17.43 -10.75
N ILE A 450 6.91 17.34 -9.55
CA ILE A 450 8.16 16.63 -9.30
C ILE A 450 7.83 15.13 -9.14
N ARG A 451 8.56 14.27 -9.85
CA ARG A 451 8.39 12.81 -9.79
C ARG A 451 9.63 12.17 -9.19
N SER A 452 9.44 11.13 -8.37
CA SER A 452 10.54 10.44 -7.69
C SER A 452 11.48 9.68 -8.63
N GLY A 453 11.06 9.39 -9.87
CA GLY A 453 11.79 8.60 -10.87
C GLY A 453 11.44 7.12 -10.82
N LYS A 454 11.38 6.48 -11.98
CA LYS A 454 11.08 5.04 -12.10
C LYS A 454 12.24 4.19 -11.62
N ILE A 455 11.94 2.97 -11.19
CA ILE A 455 12.95 1.97 -10.86
C ILE A 455 12.82 0.81 -11.82
N THR A 456 13.93 0.43 -12.46
CA THR A 456 14.02 -0.81 -13.24
C THR A 456 15.03 -1.74 -12.58
N VAL A 457 14.64 -2.97 -12.26
CA VAL A 457 15.52 -4.03 -11.75
C VAL A 457 15.62 -5.13 -12.79
N GLU A 458 16.83 -5.56 -13.13
CA GLU A 458 17.11 -6.70 -13.99
C GLU A 458 17.98 -7.69 -13.22
N TYR A 459 17.72 -8.99 -13.35
CA TYR A 459 18.50 -10.04 -12.70
C TYR A 459 18.47 -11.36 -13.47
N SER A 460 19.49 -12.18 -13.24
CA SER A 460 19.65 -13.50 -13.85
C SER A 460 19.55 -14.63 -12.82
N ILE A 461 18.93 -15.72 -13.24
CA ILE A 461 18.76 -16.98 -12.51
C ILE A 461 19.46 -18.07 -13.32
N LEU A 462 20.47 -18.71 -12.73
CA LEU A 462 21.22 -19.78 -13.39
C LEU A 462 20.77 -21.16 -12.88
N GLY A 463 20.49 -22.08 -13.80
CA GLY A 463 20.18 -23.47 -13.48
C GLY A 463 18.75 -23.75 -13.02
N HIS A 464 17.88 -22.74 -12.96
CA HIS A 464 16.47 -22.87 -12.55
C HIS A 464 15.55 -22.22 -13.59
N THR A 465 14.38 -22.82 -13.81
CA THR A 465 13.29 -22.27 -14.62
C THR A 465 12.29 -21.54 -13.72
N LEU A 466 11.61 -20.53 -14.27
CA LEU A 466 10.47 -19.85 -13.63
C LEU A 466 9.25 -20.77 -13.54
N THR A 467 9.14 -21.72 -14.48
CA THR A 467 7.97 -22.61 -14.61
C THR A 467 8.12 -23.99 -13.98
N GLY A 468 9.33 -24.36 -13.56
CA GLY A 468 9.65 -25.73 -13.16
C GLY A 468 9.80 -26.70 -14.35
N LEU A 469 9.81 -26.20 -15.60
CA LEU A 469 10.02 -27.01 -16.80
C LEU A 469 11.34 -27.80 -16.72
N LYS A 470 11.25 -29.10 -16.96
CA LYS A 470 12.39 -30.03 -17.00
C LYS A 470 12.33 -30.87 -18.27
N ILE A 471 13.49 -31.21 -18.81
CA ILE A 471 13.61 -32.19 -19.89
C ILE A 471 13.54 -33.58 -19.26
N ASP A 472 12.54 -34.36 -19.67
CA ASP A 472 12.34 -35.74 -19.24
C ASP A 472 13.29 -36.65 -20.03
N LYS A 473 13.06 -36.74 -21.34
CA LYS A 473 13.82 -37.59 -22.27
C LYS A 473 14.39 -36.77 -23.42
N PHE A 474 15.55 -37.20 -23.91
CA PHE A 474 16.17 -36.70 -25.13
C PHE A 474 16.80 -37.88 -25.87
N ASP A 475 16.29 -38.14 -27.07
CA ASP A 475 16.79 -39.18 -27.96
C ASP A 475 17.17 -38.53 -29.29
N ALA A 476 18.34 -38.86 -29.81
CA ALA A 476 18.76 -38.48 -31.16
C ALA A 476 19.85 -39.42 -31.65
N TYR A 477 19.93 -39.59 -32.98
CA TYR A 477 20.88 -40.48 -33.63
C TYR A 477 21.90 -39.69 -34.44
N SER A 478 23.08 -40.28 -34.62
CA SER A 478 24.13 -39.77 -35.52
C SER A 478 24.85 -40.92 -36.22
N ASN A 479 25.87 -40.61 -37.02
CA ASN A 479 26.59 -41.59 -37.83
C ASN A 479 27.25 -42.66 -36.97
N ASN A 480 27.01 -43.92 -37.33
CA ASN A 480 27.57 -45.08 -36.64
C ASN A 480 27.61 -46.29 -37.59
N PHE A 481 28.42 -47.27 -37.22
CA PHE A 481 28.47 -48.56 -37.88
C PHE A 481 28.18 -49.68 -36.89
N VAL A 482 27.29 -50.62 -37.27
CA VAL A 482 27.01 -51.82 -36.50
C VAL A 482 27.22 -53.05 -37.36
N GLY A 483 28.20 -53.86 -36.98
CA GLY A 483 28.59 -55.09 -37.66
C GLY A 483 28.51 -56.31 -36.77
N ILE A 484 28.50 -57.49 -37.40
CA ILE A 484 28.87 -58.74 -36.74
C ILE A 484 30.11 -59.23 -37.46
N LEU A 485 31.23 -59.28 -36.75
CA LEU A 485 32.45 -59.94 -37.18
C LEU A 485 32.18 -61.44 -37.21
N MET A 486 32.55 -62.11 -38.30
CA MET A 486 32.33 -63.54 -38.50
C MET A 486 33.62 -64.16 -39.04
N ASP A 487 34.37 -64.79 -38.16
CA ASP A 487 35.63 -65.43 -38.49
C ASP A 487 35.41 -66.93 -38.62
N GLN A 488 35.56 -67.46 -39.84
CA GLN A 488 35.47 -68.89 -40.11
C GLN A 488 36.70 -69.60 -39.57
N ASN A 489 36.51 -70.72 -38.90
CA ASN A 489 37.62 -71.51 -38.40
C ASN A 489 38.36 -72.20 -39.56
N ASP A 490 39.68 -71.97 -39.65
CA ASP A 490 40.52 -72.52 -40.72
C ASP A 490 40.49 -74.06 -40.81
N ASP A 491 40.40 -74.73 -39.66
CA ASP A 491 40.42 -76.19 -39.55
C ASP A 491 39.02 -76.82 -39.61
N ASN A 492 37.97 -76.04 -39.34
CA ASN A 492 36.58 -76.47 -39.37
C ASN A 492 35.68 -75.42 -40.07
N PRO A 493 35.43 -75.56 -41.39
CA PRO A 493 34.67 -74.56 -42.14
C PRO A 493 33.22 -74.39 -41.68
N ASP A 494 32.66 -75.32 -40.92
CA ASP A 494 31.31 -75.22 -40.38
C ASP A 494 31.27 -74.49 -39.02
N LEU A 495 32.41 -74.07 -38.46
CA LEU A 495 32.50 -73.36 -37.19
C LEU A 495 32.92 -71.90 -37.39
N TYR A 496 32.19 -70.98 -36.78
CA TYR A 496 32.46 -69.54 -36.83
C TYR A 496 32.62 -68.96 -35.42
N ASP A 497 33.62 -68.09 -35.24
CA ASP A 497 33.77 -67.17 -34.11
C ASP A 497 33.13 -65.83 -34.50
N CYS A 498 32.05 -65.45 -33.81
CA CYS A 498 31.27 -64.26 -34.12
C CYS A 498 31.36 -63.24 -32.98
N SER A 499 31.46 -61.95 -33.31
CA SER A 499 31.41 -60.83 -32.33
C SER A 499 30.55 -59.70 -32.87
N VAL A 500 29.77 -59.02 -32.02
CA VAL A 500 29.05 -57.81 -32.44
C VAL A 500 29.93 -56.59 -32.19
N MET A 501 29.94 -55.67 -33.14
CA MET A 501 30.79 -54.48 -33.12
C MET A 501 29.94 -53.24 -33.37
N PHE A 502 30.11 -52.23 -32.53
CA PHE A 502 29.54 -50.90 -32.67
C PHE A 502 30.67 -49.89 -32.79
N GLU A 503 30.76 -49.21 -33.93
CA GLU A 503 31.73 -48.13 -34.18
C GLU A 503 30.99 -46.79 -34.21
N ASN A 504 31.39 -45.87 -33.34
CA ASN A 504 30.88 -44.52 -33.32
C ASN A 504 31.63 -43.69 -34.36
N GLU A 505 31.05 -43.53 -35.54
CA GLU A 505 31.65 -42.76 -36.63
C GLU A 505 31.40 -41.24 -36.50
N SER A 506 30.69 -40.81 -35.45
CA SER A 506 30.33 -39.41 -35.22
C SER A 506 31.27 -38.69 -34.25
N GLU A 507 31.21 -37.35 -34.27
CA GLU A 507 31.84 -36.46 -33.28
C GLU A 507 31.15 -36.47 -31.90
N PHE A 508 30.02 -37.17 -31.74
CA PHE A 508 29.24 -37.17 -30.50
C PHE A 508 29.64 -38.30 -29.55
N GLN A 509 29.35 -38.11 -28.26
CA GLN A 509 29.32 -39.22 -27.32
C GLN A 509 28.02 -40.01 -27.49
N VAL A 510 28.12 -41.33 -27.58
CA VAL A 510 26.98 -42.23 -27.83
C VAL A 510 26.76 -43.21 -26.67
N LYS A 511 25.51 -43.40 -26.28
CA LYS A 511 25.11 -44.45 -25.33
C LYS A 511 24.28 -45.49 -26.07
N ILE A 512 24.71 -46.75 -26.02
CA ILE A 512 23.90 -47.88 -26.48
C ILE A 512 22.82 -48.14 -25.42
N VAL A 513 21.56 -48.24 -25.85
CA VAL A 513 20.40 -48.51 -24.97
C VAL A 513 19.73 -49.83 -25.26
N ASN A 514 19.95 -50.40 -26.45
CA ASN A 514 19.53 -51.74 -26.81
C ASN A 514 20.56 -52.37 -27.76
N LEU A 515 20.92 -53.63 -27.51
CA LEU A 515 21.80 -54.40 -28.36
C LEU A 515 21.45 -55.89 -28.26
N ASP A 516 20.60 -56.34 -29.18
CA ASP A 516 20.19 -57.72 -29.29
C ASP A 516 20.69 -58.34 -30.59
N VAL A 517 21.25 -59.54 -30.50
CA VAL A 517 21.58 -60.38 -31.64
C VAL A 517 20.82 -61.69 -31.49
N ILE A 518 20.06 -62.04 -32.52
CA ILE A 518 19.19 -63.23 -32.57
C ILE A 518 19.58 -64.06 -33.79
N ASN A 519 19.72 -65.36 -33.62
CA ASN A 519 19.95 -66.27 -34.73
C ASN A 519 18.68 -66.43 -35.57
N LYS A 520 18.76 -66.22 -36.89
CA LYS A 520 17.57 -66.33 -37.77
C LYS A 520 17.04 -67.74 -37.96
N LYS A 521 17.87 -68.77 -37.78
CA LYS A 521 17.48 -70.18 -37.94
C LYS A 521 16.87 -70.74 -36.66
N THR A 522 17.47 -70.45 -35.51
CA THR A 522 17.02 -71.00 -34.22
C THR A 522 16.07 -70.07 -33.46
N GLU A 523 15.98 -68.80 -33.85
CA GLU A 523 15.26 -67.74 -33.13
C GLU A 523 15.77 -67.50 -31.70
N GLU A 524 16.93 -68.03 -31.36
CA GLU A 524 17.55 -67.87 -30.04
C GLU A 524 18.38 -66.58 -29.98
N LYS A 525 18.25 -65.86 -28.86
CA LYS A 525 19.10 -64.72 -28.52
C LYS A 525 20.51 -65.24 -28.22
N VAL A 526 21.50 -64.77 -28.97
CA VAL A 526 22.89 -65.31 -28.93
C VAL A 526 23.78 -64.55 -27.97
N ILE A 527 23.47 -63.28 -27.72
CA ILE A 527 24.12 -62.45 -26.72
C ILE A 527 23.06 -61.83 -25.82
N ASP A 528 23.30 -61.81 -24.51
CA ASP A 528 22.45 -61.13 -23.53
C ASP A 528 23.33 -60.14 -22.77
N ILE A 529 23.43 -58.93 -23.32
CA ILE A 529 24.24 -57.84 -22.77
C ILE A 529 23.27 -56.80 -22.27
N ASP A 530 23.45 -56.36 -21.03
CA ASP A 530 22.71 -55.20 -20.52
C ASP A 530 23.31 -53.94 -21.17
N PRO A 531 22.58 -53.21 -22.02
CA PRO A 531 23.09 -51.99 -22.65
C PRO A 531 23.51 -50.92 -21.63
N LEU A 532 22.95 -50.97 -20.41
CA LEU A 532 23.37 -50.08 -19.33
C LEU A 532 24.80 -50.35 -18.85
N ASP A 533 25.27 -51.59 -18.96
CA ASP A 533 26.63 -52.02 -18.58
C ASP A 533 27.70 -51.60 -19.63
N ILE A 534 27.29 -51.33 -20.87
CA ILE A 534 28.17 -50.75 -21.90
C ILE A 534 28.37 -49.27 -21.57
N PRO A 535 29.59 -48.78 -21.28
CA PRO A 535 29.82 -47.36 -20.99
C PRO A 535 29.60 -46.50 -22.23
N VAL A 536 29.56 -45.19 -22.04
CA VAL A 536 29.43 -44.22 -23.14
C VAL A 536 30.60 -44.43 -24.12
N ILE A 537 30.28 -44.52 -25.41
CA ILE A 537 31.23 -44.72 -26.50
C ILE A 537 31.67 -43.33 -27.00
N PRO A 538 32.95 -42.95 -26.83
CA PRO A 538 33.48 -41.67 -27.32
C PRO A 538 33.44 -41.56 -28.85
N ALA A 539 33.70 -40.36 -29.36
CA ALA A 539 33.80 -40.12 -30.80
C ALA A 539 34.91 -40.99 -31.43
N GLY A 540 34.61 -41.63 -32.56
CA GLY A 540 35.55 -42.47 -33.29
C GLY A 540 35.92 -43.82 -32.63
N ALA A 541 35.35 -44.15 -31.46
CA ALA A 541 35.67 -45.37 -30.72
C ALA A 541 34.79 -46.56 -31.15
N THR A 542 35.31 -47.77 -30.95
CA THR A 542 34.64 -49.01 -31.33
C THR A 542 34.47 -49.91 -30.12
N TRP A 543 33.23 -50.29 -29.79
CA TRP A 543 32.94 -51.33 -28.81
C TRP A 543 32.71 -52.66 -29.51
N THR A 544 33.38 -53.72 -29.04
CA THR A 544 33.28 -55.08 -29.58
C THR A 544 32.95 -56.06 -28.46
N SER A 545 31.95 -56.93 -28.66
CA SER A 545 31.59 -57.95 -27.68
C SER A 545 32.68 -59.03 -27.56
N ILE A 546 32.62 -59.83 -26.49
CA ILE A 546 33.33 -61.11 -26.47
C ILE A 546 32.84 -62.01 -27.62
N PRO A 547 33.72 -62.81 -28.23
CA PRO A 547 33.33 -63.72 -29.30
C PRO A 547 32.47 -64.87 -28.78
N TRP A 548 31.45 -65.25 -29.55
CA TRP A 548 30.66 -66.47 -29.36
C TRP A 548 30.83 -67.42 -30.55
N LYS A 549 30.77 -68.72 -30.27
CA LYS A 549 30.93 -69.77 -31.29
C LYS A 549 29.60 -70.25 -31.81
N ILE A 550 29.54 -70.49 -33.12
CA ILE A 550 28.37 -71.11 -33.75
C ILE A 550 28.77 -72.11 -34.84
N GLU A 551 28.06 -73.24 -34.86
CA GLU A 551 28.20 -74.28 -35.88
C GLU A 551 27.07 -74.14 -36.91
N THR A 552 27.40 -74.25 -38.21
CA THR A 552 26.46 -74.16 -39.32
C THR A 552 26.39 -75.47 -40.11
N GLU A 553 25.37 -75.61 -40.96
CA GLU A 553 25.18 -76.81 -41.80
C GLU A 553 25.50 -76.48 -43.26
N ASP A 554 26.14 -77.43 -43.95
CA ASP A 554 26.31 -77.46 -45.41
C ASP A 554 26.97 -76.21 -46.03
N GLY A 555 28.04 -75.68 -45.40
CA GLY A 555 28.86 -74.60 -45.98
C GLY A 555 28.14 -73.25 -46.11
N LEU A 556 27.01 -73.05 -45.44
CA LEU A 556 26.32 -71.77 -45.33
C LEU A 556 26.85 -71.01 -44.10
N GLY A 557 27.14 -69.71 -44.26
CA GLY A 557 27.56 -68.85 -43.15
C GLY A 557 26.44 -68.57 -42.15
N PRO A 558 26.77 -68.21 -40.89
CA PRO A 558 25.77 -67.89 -39.87
C PRO A 558 24.97 -66.64 -40.26
N ASN A 559 23.70 -66.60 -39.88
CA ASN A 559 22.81 -65.50 -40.23
C ASN A 559 22.05 -65.00 -39.00
N PHE A 560 22.26 -63.72 -38.68
CA PHE A 560 21.71 -63.09 -37.50
C PHE A 560 20.74 -61.95 -37.86
N HIS A 561 19.75 -61.76 -37.02
CA HIS A 561 18.99 -60.51 -36.88
C HIS A 561 19.64 -59.71 -35.76
N LYS A 562 19.83 -58.41 -35.98
CA LYS A 562 20.40 -57.50 -34.98
C LYS A 562 19.46 -56.32 -34.77
N THR A 563 19.22 -55.99 -33.51
CA THR A 563 18.45 -54.81 -33.10
C THR A 563 19.38 -53.97 -32.24
N VAL A 564 19.66 -52.75 -32.70
CA VAL A 564 20.52 -51.81 -31.98
C VAL A 564 19.80 -50.48 -31.86
N GLU A 565 19.71 -49.99 -30.64
CA GLU A 565 19.23 -48.64 -30.33
C GLU A 565 20.33 -47.94 -29.53
N PHE A 566 20.60 -46.70 -29.90
CA PHE A 566 21.64 -45.88 -29.31
C PHE A 566 21.25 -44.41 -29.42
N PHE A 567 21.72 -43.59 -28.50
CA PHE A 567 21.44 -42.16 -28.49
C PHE A 567 22.71 -41.34 -28.31
N VAL A 568 22.77 -40.18 -28.95
CA VAL A 568 23.80 -39.17 -28.64
C VAL A 568 23.50 -38.55 -27.27
N LEU A 569 24.54 -38.23 -26.51
CA LEU A 569 24.38 -37.56 -25.22
C LEU A 569 24.01 -36.09 -25.39
N SER A 570 23.23 -35.57 -24.45
CA SER A 570 22.88 -34.15 -24.36
C SER A 570 23.45 -33.50 -23.10
N SER A 571 23.64 -32.17 -23.19
CA SER A 571 23.90 -31.31 -22.03
C SER A 571 22.74 -30.35 -21.84
N ARG A 572 22.42 -30.03 -20.59
CA ARG A 572 21.27 -29.18 -20.24
C ARG A 572 21.77 -27.83 -19.75
N LYS A 573 21.28 -26.75 -20.33
CA LYS A 573 21.58 -25.38 -19.91
C LYS A 573 20.28 -24.63 -19.66
N VAL A 574 20.09 -24.19 -18.43
CA VAL A 574 18.90 -23.44 -18.03
C VAL A 574 19.33 -22.05 -17.60
N SER A 575 18.73 -21.03 -18.19
CA SER A 575 18.94 -19.63 -17.82
C SER A 575 17.62 -18.90 -17.80
N SER A 576 17.24 -18.34 -16.68
CA SER A 576 16.08 -17.48 -16.57
C SER A 576 16.47 -16.05 -16.22
N SER A 577 15.66 -15.08 -16.59
CA SER A 577 15.85 -13.68 -16.19
C SER A 577 14.54 -13.05 -15.74
N GLY A 578 14.66 -12.06 -14.88
CA GLY A 578 13.53 -11.26 -14.43
C GLY A 578 13.81 -9.78 -14.56
N LYS A 579 12.78 -9.04 -14.92
CA LYS A 579 12.75 -7.57 -14.94
C LYS A 579 11.60 -7.06 -14.11
N ILE A 580 11.83 -6.04 -13.28
CA ILE A 580 10.81 -5.39 -12.46
C ILE A 580 10.85 -3.91 -12.80
N VAL A 581 9.70 -3.35 -13.18
CA VAL A 581 9.52 -1.91 -13.39
C VAL A 581 8.58 -1.40 -12.30
N ILE A 582 9.02 -0.39 -11.55
CA ILE A 582 8.21 0.31 -10.56
C ILE A 582 8.01 1.74 -11.04
N ASP A 583 6.76 2.15 -11.14
CA ASP A 583 6.42 3.53 -11.49
C ASP A 583 6.83 4.52 -10.41
N ASP A 584 6.95 5.78 -10.82
CA ASP A 584 7.34 6.86 -9.93
C ASP A 584 6.18 7.38 -9.07
N LEU A 585 6.55 8.06 -7.98
CA LEU A 585 5.64 8.78 -7.11
C LEU A 585 5.67 10.26 -7.47
N LYS A 586 4.50 10.91 -7.46
CA LYS A 586 4.41 12.38 -7.51
C LYS A 586 4.71 12.94 -6.12
N LEU A 587 5.78 13.73 -6.01
CA LEU A 587 6.07 14.52 -4.82
C LEU A 587 5.26 15.81 -4.88
N ALA A 588 4.53 16.09 -3.82
CA ALA A 588 3.52 17.13 -3.81
C ALA A 588 4.08 18.41 -3.16
N VAL A 589 3.89 19.55 -3.82
CA VAL A 589 4.32 20.85 -3.29
C VAL A 589 3.30 21.31 -2.27
N SER A 590 3.76 21.57 -1.05
CA SER A 590 2.92 21.92 0.08
C SER A 590 3.09 23.42 0.36
N MET A 591 2.01 24.20 0.21
CA MET A 591 2.01 25.65 0.38
C MET A 591 0.62 26.14 0.76
N PHE A 592 0.53 27.15 1.62
CA PHE A 592 -0.74 27.83 1.88
C PHE A 592 -0.52 29.33 2.02
N ASN A 593 -1.53 30.13 1.69
CA ASN A 593 -1.60 31.54 2.05
C ASN A 593 -2.51 31.72 3.25
N ALA A 594 -2.28 32.76 4.05
CA ALA A 594 -3.11 33.04 5.22
C ALA A 594 -3.22 34.54 5.44
N ASN A 595 -4.33 34.96 6.04
CA ASN A 595 -4.65 36.33 6.39
C ASN A 595 -5.41 36.38 7.72
N VAL A 596 -5.38 37.53 8.40
CA VAL A 596 -6.19 37.76 9.60
C VAL A 596 -6.83 39.14 9.56
N ILE A 597 -8.13 39.16 9.83
CA ILE A 597 -8.95 40.38 9.79
C ILE A 597 -9.69 40.53 11.12
N TYR A 598 -9.78 41.77 11.61
CA TYR A 598 -10.60 42.11 12.77
C TYR A 598 -11.84 42.88 12.36
N SER A 599 -12.94 42.70 13.06
CA SER A 599 -14.18 43.43 12.80
C SER A 599 -14.17 44.89 13.29
N ALA A 600 -13.04 45.36 13.84
CA ALA A 600 -12.90 46.70 14.40
C ALA A 600 -11.52 47.27 14.08
N ASP A 601 -11.50 48.47 13.50
CA ASP A 601 -10.26 49.22 13.22
C ASP A 601 -9.82 50.06 14.42
N HIS A 602 -10.77 50.36 15.31
CA HIS A 602 -10.55 51.19 16.50
C HIS A 602 -11.42 50.72 17.66
N LEU A 603 -10.90 50.79 18.89
CA LEU A 603 -11.64 50.43 20.10
C LEU A 603 -11.72 51.61 21.08
N PRO A 604 -12.84 51.80 21.79
CA PRO A 604 -12.94 52.87 22.78
C PRO A 604 -12.19 52.52 24.08
N SER A 605 -11.31 53.42 24.50
CA SER A 605 -10.64 53.33 25.80
C SER A 605 -11.60 53.28 27.00
N TYR A 606 -11.17 52.58 28.06
CA TYR A 606 -11.88 52.41 29.34
C TYR A 606 -13.28 51.81 29.22
N ARG A 607 -13.63 51.24 28.07
CA ARG A 607 -14.88 50.51 27.85
C ARG A 607 -14.59 49.05 27.62
N ILE A 608 -15.58 48.23 27.98
CA ILE A 608 -15.60 46.84 27.58
C ILE A 608 -16.23 46.78 26.19
N THR A 609 -15.51 46.27 25.20
CA THR A 609 -15.97 46.26 23.80
C THR A 609 -15.59 44.96 23.12
N PRO A 610 -16.57 44.18 22.62
CA PRO A 610 -16.28 42.98 21.83
C PRO A 610 -15.95 43.36 20.38
N PHE A 611 -15.11 42.56 19.75
CA PHE A 611 -14.84 42.55 18.31
C PHE A 611 -14.54 41.11 17.88
N ASN A 612 -14.65 40.80 16.60
CA ASN A 612 -14.35 39.45 16.08
C ASN A 612 -12.98 39.42 15.41
N ALA A 613 -12.31 38.28 15.54
CA ALA A 613 -11.16 37.90 14.72
C ALA A 613 -11.63 36.88 13.66
N LEU A 614 -11.10 37.00 12.46
CA LEU A 614 -11.28 36.06 11.36
C LEU A 614 -9.89 35.63 10.85
N LEU A 615 -9.54 34.37 11.03
CA LEU A 615 -8.28 33.79 10.56
C LEU A 615 -8.57 32.97 9.33
N GLN A 616 -7.91 33.27 8.21
CA GLN A 616 -8.14 32.62 6.94
C GLN A 616 -6.87 31.90 6.48
N ALA A 617 -7.02 30.70 5.92
CA ALA A 617 -5.93 29.96 5.29
C ALA A 617 -6.43 29.28 4.01
N LYS A 618 -5.76 29.51 2.88
CA LYS A 618 -6.02 28.90 1.58
C LYS A 618 -4.88 27.97 1.21
N ASN A 619 -5.16 26.71 0.87
CA ASN A 619 -4.14 25.80 0.36
C ASN A 619 -3.85 26.17 -1.10
N THR A 620 -2.66 26.66 -1.36
CA THR A 620 -2.20 27.07 -2.71
C THR A 620 -1.24 26.03 -3.30
N GLY A 621 -0.91 24.98 -2.56
CA GLY A 621 -0.09 23.87 -3.01
C GLY A 621 -0.89 22.83 -3.78
N LYS A 622 -0.18 21.92 -4.45
CA LYS A 622 -0.78 20.76 -5.13
C LYS A 622 -0.92 19.55 -4.21
N SER A 623 -0.38 19.62 -2.99
CA SER A 623 -0.60 18.60 -1.97
C SER A 623 -1.84 18.90 -1.14
N ASP A 624 -2.63 17.87 -0.90
CA ASP A 624 -3.63 17.90 0.16
C ASP A 624 -2.91 17.91 1.52
N LEU A 625 -3.32 18.80 2.42
CA LEU A 625 -2.76 18.92 3.77
C LEU A 625 -3.64 18.11 4.74
N ASN A 626 -3.01 17.35 5.62
CA ASN A 626 -3.67 16.51 6.61
C ASN A 626 -3.81 17.19 7.98
N GLU A 627 -3.08 18.28 8.19
CA GLU A 627 -3.20 19.10 9.39
C GLU A 627 -3.13 20.59 9.07
N ILE A 628 -3.89 21.36 9.84
CA ILE A 628 -3.72 22.80 9.97
C ILE A 628 -3.99 23.22 11.43
N ILE A 629 -3.09 24.01 11.99
CA ILE A 629 -3.13 24.52 13.35
C ILE A 629 -3.06 26.03 13.29
N PHE A 630 -3.99 26.67 13.99
CA PHE A 630 -4.02 28.11 14.20
C PHE A 630 -3.61 28.39 15.63
N GLU A 631 -2.69 29.32 15.85
CA GLU A 631 -2.28 29.77 17.17
C GLU A 631 -2.26 31.29 17.21
N GLN A 632 -3.09 31.90 18.06
CA GLN A 632 -3.12 33.34 18.28
C GLN A 632 -2.73 33.67 19.73
N ILE A 633 -1.81 34.61 19.89
CA ILE A 633 -1.47 35.21 21.17
C ILE A 633 -2.32 36.47 21.38
N ILE A 634 -3.17 36.45 22.40
CA ILE A 634 -4.01 37.58 22.83
C ILE A 634 -3.32 38.24 24.02
N GLN A 635 -2.83 39.45 23.82
CA GLN A 635 -2.13 40.23 24.85
C GLN A 635 -3.01 40.55 26.07
N ALA A 636 -2.36 40.87 27.20
CA ALA A 636 -3.03 41.41 28.38
C ALA A 636 -3.83 42.69 28.06
N GLY A 637 -4.94 42.88 28.76
CA GLY A 637 -5.97 43.90 28.53
C GLY A 637 -7.16 43.40 27.69
N PHE A 638 -7.10 42.15 27.21
CA PHE A 638 -8.09 41.53 26.34
C PHE A 638 -8.46 40.15 26.86
N ILE A 639 -9.70 39.74 26.64
CA ILE A 639 -10.26 38.47 27.10
C ILE A 639 -10.45 37.56 25.88
N PRO A 640 -9.97 36.30 25.93
CA PRO A 640 -10.10 35.33 24.85
C PRO A 640 -11.55 34.84 24.70
N PRO A 641 -11.90 34.20 23.56
CA PRO A 641 -13.19 33.53 23.40
C PRO A 641 -13.35 32.36 24.38
N ASN A 642 -14.57 31.85 24.53
CA ASN A 642 -14.78 30.50 25.02
C ASN A 642 -14.60 29.49 23.87
N PRO A 643 -14.25 28.21 24.16
CA PRO A 643 -14.15 27.19 23.11
C PRO A 643 -15.43 27.02 22.27
N GLY A 644 -16.60 27.20 22.86
CA GLY A 644 -17.88 27.11 22.15
C GLY A 644 -18.25 28.35 21.32
N GLU A 645 -17.47 29.43 21.40
CA GLU A 645 -17.66 30.66 20.61
C GLU A 645 -16.75 30.70 19.37
N ILE A 646 -15.93 29.66 19.17
CA ILE A 646 -15.10 29.51 17.98
C ILE A 646 -15.89 28.77 16.91
N GLU A 647 -16.05 29.44 15.78
CA GLU A 647 -16.75 28.94 14.61
C GLU A 647 -15.75 28.72 13.48
N ILE A 648 -15.85 27.57 12.81
CA ILE A 648 -14.98 27.23 11.68
C ILE A 648 -15.85 27.09 10.45
N PHE A 649 -15.40 27.68 9.35
CA PHE A 649 -16.04 27.64 8.06
C PHE A 649 -15.06 27.17 7.01
N VAL A 650 -15.61 26.58 5.95
CA VAL A 650 -14.85 26.09 4.80
C VAL A 650 -15.50 26.56 3.51
N GLU A 651 -14.65 26.94 2.57
CA GLU A 651 -15.00 27.09 1.16
C GLU A 651 -14.22 26.05 0.36
N ARG A 652 -14.93 25.20 -0.35
CA ARG A 652 -14.35 24.12 -1.16
C ARG A 652 -14.27 24.59 -2.62
N ASP A 653 -13.15 24.26 -3.29
CA ASP A 653 -12.91 24.59 -4.69
C ASP A 653 -13.04 26.10 -5.00
N SER A 654 -12.46 26.96 -4.16
CA SER A 654 -12.53 28.41 -4.32
C SER A 654 -11.46 28.90 -5.30
N GLU A 655 -11.88 29.28 -6.50
CA GLU A 655 -10.99 29.97 -7.46
C GLU A 655 -10.56 31.36 -6.94
N SER A 656 -11.37 32.00 -6.10
CA SER A 656 -11.02 33.25 -5.42
C SER A 656 -9.92 33.06 -4.38
N ASP A 657 -9.02 34.04 -4.29
CA ASP A 657 -8.05 34.13 -3.20
C ASP A 657 -8.72 34.57 -1.89
N ILE A 658 -7.94 34.55 -0.81
CA ILE A 658 -8.39 35.01 0.50
C ILE A 658 -8.76 36.50 0.40
N GLU A 659 -9.88 36.86 1.01
CA GLU A 659 -10.32 38.25 1.08
C GLU A 659 -9.41 39.05 2.01
N ASP A 660 -9.03 40.26 1.59
CA ASP A 660 -8.15 41.14 2.37
C ASP A 660 -8.89 42.35 2.98
N SER A 661 -10.13 42.62 2.53
CA SER A 661 -10.99 43.71 3.01
C SER A 661 -12.47 43.46 2.65
N ASP A 662 -13.38 44.24 3.22
CA ASP A 662 -14.84 44.21 2.93
C ASP A 662 -15.51 42.84 3.15
N ILE A 663 -15.12 42.16 4.24
CA ILE A 663 -15.66 40.86 4.63
C ILE A 663 -17.17 40.92 4.90
N ASP A 664 -17.92 40.02 4.27
CA ASP A 664 -19.30 39.71 4.65
C ASP A 664 -19.29 38.76 5.86
N TRP A 665 -19.42 39.32 7.06
CA TRP A 665 -19.34 38.56 8.31
C TRP A 665 -20.51 37.58 8.53
N ASP A 666 -21.55 37.67 7.72
CA ASP A 666 -22.75 36.83 7.75
C ASP A 666 -22.70 35.67 6.74
N ASP A 667 -21.80 35.71 5.75
CA ASP A 667 -21.58 34.64 4.76
C ASP A 667 -20.09 34.28 4.64
N LEU A 668 -19.66 33.32 5.46
CA LEU A 668 -18.26 32.85 5.52
C LEU A 668 -18.05 31.44 4.94
N GLY A 669 -19.06 30.90 4.26
CA GLY A 669 -19.04 29.56 3.69
C GLY A 669 -19.71 28.48 4.55
N GLU A 670 -19.35 27.21 4.31
CA GLU A 670 -19.95 26.05 4.99
C GLU A 670 -19.43 25.97 6.43
N GLN A 671 -20.30 26.15 7.43
CA GLN A 671 -19.92 26.00 8.83
C GLN A 671 -19.66 24.53 9.19
N ILE A 672 -18.52 24.27 9.82
CA ILE A 672 -18.14 22.94 10.31
C ILE A 672 -18.07 22.93 11.84
N PHE A 673 -18.67 21.89 12.43
CA PHE A 673 -18.64 21.66 13.85
C PHE A 673 -17.45 20.79 14.23
N ILE A 674 -16.56 21.33 15.05
CA ILE A 674 -15.42 20.61 15.63
C ILE A 674 -15.68 20.24 17.09
N ASN A 675 -14.98 19.22 17.56
CA ASN A 675 -15.02 18.85 18.96
C ASN A 675 -14.18 19.84 19.78
N SER A 676 -14.61 20.15 21.01
CA SER A 676 -13.97 21.15 21.86
C SER A 676 -12.55 20.75 22.32
N ASP A 677 -12.16 19.48 22.17
CA ASP A 677 -10.79 19.00 22.42
C ASP A 677 -9.77 19.47 21.37
N MET A 678 -10.24 19.88 20.19
CA MET A 678 -9.41 20.49 19.14
C MET A 678 -9.08 21.96 19.46
N ILE A 679 -9.63 22.53 20.53
CA ILE A 679 -9.45 23.92 20.93
C ILE A 679 -8.76 23.95 22.30
N GLU A 680 -7.63 24.63 22.37
CA GLU A 680 -6.87 24.89 23.58
C GLU A 680 -6.81 26.38 23.85
N ILE A 681 -7.17 26.81 25.06
CA ILE A 681 -6.98 28.19 25.53
C ILE A 681 -6.07 28.13 26.75
N ILE A 682 -4.94 28.85 26.69
CA ILE A 682 -3.87 28.74 27.68
C ILE A 682 -3.56 30.14 28.25
N PRO A 683 -3.78 30.38 29.56
CA PRO A 683 -4.53 29.53 30.49
C PRO A 683 -6.03 29.50 30.19
N LEU A 684 -6.74 28.46 30.65
CA LEU A 684 -8.18 28.34 30.45
C LEU A 684 -8.95 29.15 31.51
N ASP A 685 -8.83 30.48 31.43
CA ASP A 685 -9.56 31.43 32.25
C ASP A 685 -9.97 32.67 31.43
N LYS A 686 -10.49 33.69 32.11
CA LYS A 686 -10.89 34.97 31.50
C LYS A 686 -10.22 36.15 32.21
N GLU A 687 -9.02 35.96 32.73
CA GLU A 687 -8.33 37.01 33.48
C GLU A 687 -7.75 38.07 32.53
N PRO A 688 -8.28 39.30 32.50
CA PRO A 688 -7.86 40.29 31.50
C PRO A 688 -6.43 40.79 31.68
N ASP A 689 -5.77 40.54 32.82
CA ASP A 689 -4.44 41.09 33.14
C ASP A 689 -3.28 40.18 32.71
N ILE A 690 -3.58 39.05 32.07
CA ILE A 690 -2.60 38.10 31.56
C ILE A 690 -2.77 37.88 30.06
N GLU A 691 -1.74 37.32 29.44
CA GLU A 691 -1.78 36.90 28.04
C GLU A 691 -2.43 35.51 27.93
N HIS A 692 -3.19 35.31 26.84
CA HIS A 692 -3.80 34.04 26.50
C HIS A 692 -3.35 33.56 25.13
N ILE A 693 -3.21 32.25 24.98
CA ILE A 693 -2.95 31.60 23.70
C ILE A 693 -4.21 30.83 23.30
N VAL A 694 -4.81 31.19 22.16
CA VAL A 694 -5.89 30.44 21.52
C VAL A 694 -5.27 29.55 20.46
N ARG A 695 -5.38 28.23 20.62
CA ARG A 695 -4.85 27.24 19.68
C ARG A 695 -5.95 26.32 19.19
N ILE A 696 -6.08 26.19 17.87
CA ILE A 696 -7.10 25.37 17.20
C ILE A 696 -6.37 24.35 16.34
N LYS A 697 -6.52 23.06 16.65
CA LYS A 697 -5.79 21.94 16.05
C LYS A 697 -6.72 21.11 15.17
N LEU A 698 -6.66 21.32 13.86
CA LEU A 698 -7.34 20.47 12.89
C LEU A 698 -6.33 19.43 12.37
N THR A 699 -6.18 18.32 13.09
CA THR A 699 -5.26 17.22 12.75
C THR A 699 -6.02 15.99 12.24
N ASP A 700 -5.29 15.06 11.61
CA ASP A 700 -5.84 13.80 11.08
C ASP A 700 -7.01 13.99 10.10
N LEU A 701 -6.95 15.06 9.30
CA LEU A 701 -8.04 15.47 8.42
C LEU A 701 -8.46 14.40 7.39
N LYS A 702 -7.53 13.54 6.96
CA LYS A 702 -7.80 12.41 6.06
C LYS A 702 -8.83 11.44 6.61
N GLU A 703 -8.79 11.17 7.92
CA GLU A 703 -9.71 10.25 8.60
C GLU A 703 -10.88 11.01 9.27
N ASN A 704 -10.88 12.34 9.20
CA ASN A 704 -11.89 13.21 9.75
C ASN A 704 -13.03 13.44 8.74
N ALA A 705 -14.25 13.63 9.24
CA ALA A 705 -15.40 13.98 8.41
C ALA A 705 -15.27 15.35 7.70
N ILE A 706 -14.39 16.23 8.20
CA ILE A 706 -14.03 17.51 7.55
C ILE A 706 -13.44 17.27 6.14
N GLY A 707 -12.70 16.17 5.97
CA GLY A 707 -11.86 15.90 4.81
C GLY A 707 -10.52 16.61 4.88
N MET A 708 -9.58 16.20 4.02
CA MET A 708 -8.28 16.84 3.89
C MET A 708 -8.41 18.31 3.48
N PHE A 709 -7.41 19.12 3.79
CA PHE A 709 -7.32 20.48 3.31
C PHE A 709 -6.81 20.46 1.86
N ASN A 710 -7.73 20.30 0.92
CA ASN A 710 -7.44 20.12 -0.50
C ASN A 710 -6.88 21.40 -1.16
N SER A 711 -6.25 21.26 -2.33
CA SER A 711 -5.89 22.40 -3.20
C SER A 711 -7.09 23.33 -3.38
N ASP A 712 -6.85 24.64 -3.29
CA ASP A 712 -7.84 25.71 -3.49
C ASP A 712 -8.99 25.76 -2.47
N MET A 713 -8.94 24.93 -1.42
CA MET A 713 -9.81 25.04 -0.27
C MET A 713 -9.38 26.22 0.62
N ILE A 714 -10.34 26.84 1.31
CA ILE A 714 -10.10 27.90 2.30
C ILE A 714 -10.73 27.51 3.63
N PHE A 715 -9.93 27.52 4.70
CA PHE A 715 -10.42 27.51 6.08
C PHE A 715 -10.58 28.94 6.59
N LYS A 716 -11.72 29.24 7.22
CA LYS A 716 -11.97 30.51 7.91
C LYS A 716 -12.36 30.21 9.37
N VAL A 717 -11.69 30.83 10.33
CA VAL A 717 -11.94 30.64 11.77
C VAL A 717 -12.37 31.97 12.36
N LYS A 718 -13.59 32.04 12.89
CA LYS A 718 -14.19 33.23 13.48
C LYS A 718 -14.36 33.05 14.99
N TYR A 719 -13.97 34.05 15.77
CA TYR A 719 -14.30 34.10 17.19
C TYR A 719 -14.26 35.51 17.78
N PRO A 720 -15.01 35.76 18.86
CA PRO A 720 -14.99 37.05 19.55
C PRO A 720 -13.77 37.21 20.46
N ILE A 721 -13.22 38.41 20.51
CA ILE A 721 -12.26 38.89 21.50
C ILE A 721 -12.89 40.09 22.22
N GLN A 722 -12.67 40.21 23.52
CA GLN A 722 -13.26 41.30 24.31
C GLN A 722 -12.17 42.19 24.89
N ALA A 723 -12.13 43.44 24.43
CA ALA A 723 -11.29 44.47 25.02
C ALA A 723 -11.80 44.80 26.44
N TYR A 724 -10.94 44.70 27.46
CA TYR A 724 -11.31 44.92 28.85
C TYR A 724 -10.78 46.26 29.35
N LYS A 725 -11.54 47.33 29.08
CA LYS A 725 -11.21 48.70 29.52
C LYS A 725 -9.78 49.11 29.15
N PRO A 726 -9.37 48.98 27.86
CA PRO A 726 -8.01 49.30 27.45
C PRO A 726 -7.66 50.75 27.79
N ALA A 727 -6.43 50.99 28.23
CA ALA A 727 -5.96 52.33 28.51
C ALA A 727 -5.84 53.14 27.20
N LYS A 728 -5.78 54.47 27.31
CA LYS A 728 -5.74 55.35 26.14
C LYS A 728 -4.54 55.10 25.23
N ASP A 729 -3.40 54.74 25.81
CA ASP A 729 -2.13 54.55 25.10
C ASP A 729 -1.85 53.06 24.83
N THR A 730 -2.85 52.20 25.02
CA THR A 730 -2.78 50.79 24.62
C THR A 730 -3.02 50.70 23.11
N GLU A 731 -2.37 49.75 22.46
CA GLU A 731 -2.69 49.28 21.11
C GLU A 731 -2.93 47.77 21.21
N PHE A 732 -3.84 47.24 20.41
CA PHE A 732 -4.00 45.79 20.32
C PHE A 732 -3.09 45.27 19.23
N VAL A 733 -2.11 44.47 19.64
CA VAL A 733 -1.20 43.74 18.77
C VAL A 733 -1.35 42.25 19.08
N SER A 734 -1.33 41.43 18.04
CA SER A 734 -1.46 39.99 18.21
C SER A 734 -0.57 39.26 17.22
N THR A 735 0.20 38.31 17.75
CA THR A 735 1.02 37.40 16.95
C THR A 735 0.20 36.16 16.62
N ILE A 736 0.19 35.79 15.33
CA ILE A 736 -0.55 34.63 14.86
C ILE A 736 0.37 33.71 14.08
N LYS A 737 0.32 32.43 14.41
CA LYS A 737 1.09 31.37 13.77
C LYS A 737 0.13 30.35 13.16
N PHE A 738 0.36 30.04 11.88
CA PHE A 738 -0.31 28.98 11.14
C PHE A 738 0.70 27.87 10.89
N ILE A 739 0.32 26.63 11.18
CA ILE A 739 1.15 25.44 10.97
C ILE A 739 0.34 24.46 10.14
N ALA A 740 0.88 23.95 9.05
CA ALA A 740 0.21 22.93 8.24
C ALA A 740 1.18 21.85 7.76
N ASN A 741 0.67 20.65 7.53
CA ASN A 741 1.48 19.52 7.07
C ASN A 741 0.63 18.50 6.30
N THR A 742 1.29 17.58 5.62
CA THR A 742 0.69 16.58 4.74
C THR A 742 0.61 15.21 5.40
N TYR A 743 0.17 14.21 4.63
CA TYR A 743 0.22 12.81 5.01
C TYR A 743 0.86 11.98 3.89
N PRO A 744 1.97 11.26 4.13
CA PRO A 744 2.77 11.23 5.35
C PRO A 744 3.37 12.60 5.73
N ALA A 745 3.51 12.87 7.02
CA ALA A 745 3.96 14.16 7.52
C ALA A 745 5.41 14.45 7.09
N GLY A 746 5.62 15.61 6.47
CA GLY A 746 6.94 16.18 6.22
C GLY A 746 7.32 17.21 7.28
N ALA A 747 8.16 18.17 6.91
CA ALA A 747 8.39 19.31 7.78
C ALA A 747 7.11 20.17 7.84
N PRO A 748 6.77 20.77 8.98
CA PRO A 748 5.61 21.64 9.04
C PRO A 748 5.87 22.91 8.23
N ILE A 749 4.88 23.33 7.43
CA ILE A 749 4.85 24.68 6.86
C ILE A 749 4.42 25.61 7.99
N GLU A 750 5.28 26.56 8.36
CA GLU A 750 4.96 27.55 9.39
C GLU A 750 4.92 28.96 8.79
N LYS A 751 3.83 29.69 9.03
CA LYS A 751 3.73 31.12 8.74
C LYS A 751 3.38 31.88 9.99
N SER A 752 4.22 32.85 10.35
CA SER A 752 3.98 33.76 11.48
C SER A 752 3.70 35.17 10.95
N PHE A 753 2.72 35.84 11.54
CA PHE A 753 2.27 37.16 11.11
C PHE A 753 2.25 38.12 12.29
N GLU A 754 2.71 39.35 12.04
CA GLU A 754 2.39 40.53 12.85
C GLU A 754 1.22 41.24 12.14
N ASN A 755 0.02 41.13 12.71
CA ASN A 755 -1.24 41.51 12.09
C ASN A 755 -1.67 42.95 12.43
N PRO A 756 -2.67 43.53 11.71
CA PRO A 756 -3.05 44.94 11.86
C PRO A 756 -3.33 45.36 13.29
N GLU A 757 -2.71 46.45 13.70
CA GLU A 757 -2.87 47.05 15.03
C GLU A 757 -4.24 47.70 15.14
N ILE A 758 -4.99 47.37 16.19
CA ILE A 758 -6.24 48.08 16.51
C ILE A 758 -5.92 49.21 17.48
N SER A 759 -6.10 50.45 17.03
CA SER A 759 -5.80 51.63 17.84
C SER A 759 -6.91 51.94 18.85
N ILE A 760 -6.52 52.46 20.01
CA ILE A 760 -7.48 52.83 21.06
C ILE A 760 -7.87 54.31 20.95
N LEU A 761 -9.16 54.58 20.75
CA LEU A 761 -9.71 55.93 20.71
C LEU A 761 -10.26 56.37 22.06
N HIS A 762 -9.84 57.56 22.51
CA HIS A 762 -10.35 58.19 23.75
C HIS A 762 -11.17 59.44 23.44
N GLN A 763 -12.47 59.24 23.16
CA GLN A 763 -13.41 60.32 22.91
C GLN A 763 -14.29 60.60 24.14
N ARG A 764 -14.08 61.76 24.80
CA ARG A 764 -14.88 62.17 25.98
C ARG A 764 -16.07 63.04 25.57
N LYS A 765 -17.28 62.63 25.94
CA LYS A 765 -18.46 63.50 25.88
C LYS A 765 -18.45 64.45 27.08
N LYS A 766 -18.43 65.77 26.85
CA LYS A 766 -18.43 66.79 27.91
C LYS A 766 -19.45 67.88 27.59
N VAL A 767 -20.70 67.67 27.98
CA VAL A 767 -21.80 68.59 27.70
C VAL A 767 -22.26 69.33 28.95
N ILE A 768 -22.74 70.57 28.76
CA ILE A 768 -23.52 71.30 29.76
C ILE A 768 -24.95 71.38 29.22
N GLN A 769 -25.91 70.90 29.99
CA GLN A 769 -27.34 71.06 29.73
C GLN A 769 -27.94 72.01 30.77
N GLY A 770 -28.86 72.87 30.36
CA GLY A 770 -29.53 73.80 31.27
C GLY A 770 -30.89 74.26 30.76
N LYS A 771 -31.78 74.58 31.70
CA LYS A 771 -33.12 75.10 31.45
C LYS A 771 -33.25 76.51 32.02
N LYS A 772 -33.74 77.44 31.23
CA LYS A 772 -34.03 78.81 31.65
C LYS A 772 -35.52 79.09 31.42
N VAL A 773 -36.20 79.51 32.48
CA VAL A 773 -37.62 79.91 32.44
C VAL A 773 -37.69 81.44 32.48
N LEU A 774 -38.30 82.06 31.47
CA LEU A 774 -38.49 83.50 31.37
C LEU A 774 -39.99 83.83 31.49
N ALA A 775 -40.36 84.74 32.39
CA ALA A 775 -41.72 85.29 32.41
C ALA A 775 -41.87 86.34 31.30
N LEU A 776 -42.94 86.24 30.51
CA LEU A 776 -43.26 87.17 29.44
C LEU A 776 -44.08 88.37 29.95
N ALA A 777 -44.36 89.34 29.08
CA ALA A 777 -45.04 90.59 29.46
C ALA A 777 -46.52 90.38 29.87
N SER A 778 -47.15 89.31 29.38
CA SER A 778 -48.51 88.91 29.75
C SER A 778 -48.49 88.08 31.03
N GLU A 779 -49.45 88.32 31.91
CA GLU A 779 -49.57 87.56 33.16
C GLU A 779 -49.85 86.07 32.86
N GLY A 780 -48.96 85.20 33.34
CA GLY A 780 -49.09 83.73 33.21
C GLY A 780 -48.48 83.10 31.97
N GLU A 781 -47.81 83.88 31.11
CA GLU A 781 -47.06 83.36 29.97
C GLU A 781 -45.56 83.22 30.28
N TYR A 782 -44.99 82.05 29.94
CA TYR A 782 -43.59 81.71 30.16
C TYR A 782 -42.93 81.22 28.87
N GLU A 783 -41.66 81.56 28.68
CA GLU A 783 -40.82 81.02 27.62
C GLU A 783 -39.74 80.14 28.25
N ILE A 784 -39.70 78.88 27.83
CA ILE A 784 -38.70 77.91 28.24
C ILE A 784 -37.59 77.91 27.20
N ILE A 785 -36.34 77.99 27.65
CA ILE A 785 -35.15 77.87 26.82
C ILE A 785 -34.31 76.71 27.36
N LEU A 786 -34.28 75.62 26.60
CA LEU A 786 -33.38 74.49 26.83
C LEU A 786 -32.09 74.76 26.07
N THR A 787 -30.98 74.76 26.79
CA THR A 787 -29.64 74.93 26.22
C THR A 787 -28.84 73.66 26.42
N ILE A 788 -28.20 73.20 25.37
CA ILE A 788 -27.07 72.27 25.46
C ILE A 788 -25.84 72.89 24.84
N ARG A 789 -24.68 72.67 25.47
CA ARG A 789 -23.39 73.09 24.93
C ARG A 789 -22.39 71.95 25.05
N ASN A 790 -21.79 71.57 23.94
CA ASN A 790 -20.63 70.68 23.96
C ASN A 790 -19.40 71.49 24.41
N THR A 791 -18.96 71.28 25.65
CA THR A 791 -17.75 71.90 26.20
C THR A 791 -16.51 71.01 26.05
N GLY A 792 -16.65 69.92 25.29
CA GLY A 792 -15.56 69.03 24.90
C GLY A 792 -14.88 69.49 23.61
N ASN A 793 -13.81 68.79 23.26
CA ASN A 793 -12.97 69.09 22.09
C ASN A 793 -13.32 68.24 20.86
N ASN A 794 -14.27 67.32 21.00
CA ASN A 794 -14.71 66.41 19.94
C ASN A 794 -16.18 66.66 19.65
N GLN A 795 -16.60 66.49 18.39
CA GLN A 795 -18.01 66.43 18.02
C GLN A 795 -18.68 65.27 18.76
N ILE A 796 -19.92 65.48 19.19
CA ILE A 796 -20.72 64.45 19.89
C ILE A 796 -21.92 64.15 19.02
N SER A 797 -22.12 62.88 18.65
CA SER A 797 -23.33 62.42 17.98
C SER A 797 -24.41 61.97 18.97
N ASP A 798 -25.65 61.95 18.48
CA ASP A 798 -26.85 61.38 19.12
C ASP A 798 -27.13 61.97 20.49
N VAL A 799 -27.31 63.29 20.52
CA VAL A 799 -27.48 64.06 21.74
C VAL A 799 -28.97 64.24 22.04
N ILE A 800 -29.40 63.78 23.21
CA ILE A 800 -30.81 63.86 23.64
C ILE A 800 -30.98 65.03 24.62
N ILE A 801 -31.95 65.90 24.32
CA ILE A 801 -32.49 66.91 25.26
C ILE A 801 -33.89 66.47 25.64
N GLN A 802 -34.22 66.53 26.92
CA GLN A 802 -35.56 66.23 27.40
C GLN A 802 -36.01 67.26 28.44
N ASP A 803 -37.32 67.45 28.53
CA ASP A 803 -37.97 68.34 29.49
C ASP A 803 -39.29 67.73 29.98
N ILE A 804 -39.67 68.03 31.23
CA ILE A 804 -40.86 67.53 31.89
C ILE A 804 -41.76 68.71 32.28
N ILE A 805 -43.01 68.69 31.82
CA ILE A 805 -43.97 69.79 31.94
C ILE A 805 -45.13 69.40 32.85
N PRO A 806 -45.40 70.16 33.94
CA PRO A 806 -46.55 69.90 34.82
C PRO A 806 -47.90 70.09 34.12
N GLU A 807 -48.93 69.37 34.57
CA GLU A 807 -50.29 69.33 33.99
C GLU A 807 -50.99 70.71 33.86
N ASN A 808 -50.61 71.70 34.67
CA ASN A 808 -51.29 73.00 34.73
C ASN A 808 -50.73 74.04 33.73
N PHE A 809 -50.08 73.60 32.65
CA PHE A 809 -49.54 74.46 31.61
C PHE A 809 -50.02 74.01 30.22
N GLU A 810 -50.51 74.95 29.42
CA GLU A 810 -50.85 74.72 28.02
C GLU A 810 -49.69 75.17 27.11
N TYR A 811 -49.45 74.39 26.05
CA TYR A 811 -48.40 74.67 25.08
C TYR A 811 -48.77 75.82 24.14
N GLY A 812 -47.80 76.71 23.93
CA GLY A 812 -47.81 77.70 22.85
C GLY A 812 -46.87 77.28 21.73
N ASP A 813 -46.21 78.27 21.11
CA ASP A 813 -45.32 78.03 19.98
C ASP A 813 -44.02 77.32 20.40
N PHE A 814 -43.58 76.35 19.59
CA PHE A 814 -42.27 75.72 19.66
C PHE A 814 -41.33 76.29 18.59
N SER A 815 -40.05 76.49 18.91
CA SER A 815 -39.01 76.75 17.90
C SER A 815 -38.66 75.48 17.11
N LEU A 816 -38.83 74.33 17.75
CA LEU A 816 -38.66 73.00 17.18
C LEU A 816 -39.59 72.04 17.92
N GLU A 817 -40.46 71.36 17.17
CA GLU A 817 -41.36 70.34 17.72
C GLU A 817 -40.55 69.19 18.36
N PRO A 818 -41.03 68.60 19.46
CA PRO A 818 -40.40 67.42 20.06
C PRO A 818 -40.47 66.23 19.10
N ASP A 819 -39.41 65.42 19.08
CA ASP A 819 -39.35 64.18 18.30
C ASP A 819 -40.20 63.08 18.94
N GLU A 820 -40.30 63.08 20.28
CA GLU A 820 -41.14 62.16 21.05
C GLU A 820 -41.84 62.91 22.20
N GLU A 821 -43.13 62.63 22.38
CA GLU A 821 -43.93 63.04 23.53
C GLU A 821 -44.34 61.78 24.31
N ASP A 822 -44.04 61.74 25.61
CA ASP A 822 -44.36 60.63 26.50
C ASP A 822 -44.96 61.19 27.81
N SER A 823 -45.49 60.32 28.67
CA SER A 823 -45.95 60.70 30.01
C SER A 823 -44.99 60.18 31.09
N PHE A 824 -44.55 61.04 31.99
CA PHE A 824 -43.73 60.66 33.15
C PHE A 824 -44.39 61.13 34.44
N GLU A 825 -44.84 60.18 35.27
CA GLU A 825 -45.52 60.47 36.55
C GLU A 825 -46.74 61.41 36.42
N GLY A 826 -47.51 61.27 35.33
CA GLY A 826 -48.69 62.12 35.05
C GLY A 826 -48.36 63.46 34.40
N LYS A 827 -47.07 63.79 34.21
CA LYS A 827 -46.60 64.98 33.52
C LYS A 827 -46.21 64.66 32.08
N ASP A 828 -46.25 65.66 31.22
CA ASP A 828 -45.80 65.51 29.85
C ASP A 828 -44.27 65.53 29.80
N LYS A 829 -43.69 64.61 29.03
CA LYS A 829 -42.25 64.50 28.79
C LYS A 829 -41.98 64.74 27.31
N LEU A 830 -41.24 65.80 27.02
CA LEU A 830 -40.84 66.20 25.67
C LEU A 830 -39.39 65.77 25.43
N VAL A 831 -39.11 65.17 24.27
CA VAL A 831 -37.77 64.68 23.90
C VAL A 831 -37.38 65.20 22.53
N TRP A 832 -36.17 65.75 22.43
CA TRP A 832 -35.53 66.17 21.18
C TRP A 832 -34.23 65.39 20.96
N LYS A 833 -34.01 64.92 19.73
CA LYS A 833 -32.83 64.18 19.28
C LYS A 833 -32.02 65.05 18.32
N ILE A 834 -30.81 65.40 18.74
CA ILE A 834 -29.86 66.18 17.95
C ILE A 834 -28.83 65.22 17.35
N GLU A 835 -28.76 65.14 16.02
CA GLU A 835 -27.88 64.22 15.30
C GLU A 835 -26.40 64.40 15.67
N SER A 836 -25.92 65.65 15.73
CA SER A 836 -24.56 65.94 16.16
C SER A 836 -24.39 67.34 16.73
N LEU A 837 -23.39 67.51 17.60
CA LEU A 837 -23.03 68.79 18.23
C LEU A 837 -21.51 68.95 18.22
N ASP A 838 -21.01 69.93 17.46
CA ASP A 838 -19.59 70.22 17.29
C ASP A 838 -18.93 70.71 18.58
N ALA A 839 -17.59 70.68 18.61
CA ALA A 839 -16.83 71.16 19.77
C ALA A 839 -17.10 72.64 20.04
N ASN A 840 -17.44 72.98 21.29
CA ASN A 840 -17.87 74.33 21.74
C ASN A 840 -19.20 74.84 21.17
N GLU A 841 -19.91 74.03 20.37
CA GLU A 841 -21.21 74.40 19.83
C GLU A 841 -22.28 74.45 20.93
N LYS A 842 -23.19 75.42 20.81
CA LYS A 842 -24.34 75.61 21.68
C LYS A 842 -25.61 75.48 20.85
N TYR A 843 -26.51 74.63 21.28
CA TYR A 843 -27.82 74.42 20.67
C TYR A 843 -28.91 74.83 21.66
N GLU A 844 -29.92 75.57 21.19
CA GLU A 844 -31.03 76.09 22.00
C GLU A 844 -32.38 75.71 21.40
N ILE A 845 -33.28 75.22 22.25
CA ILE A 845 -34.68 74.94 21.92
C ILE A 845 -35.53 75.83 22.79
N THR A 846 -36.46 76.56 22.19
CA THR A 846 -37.37 77.47 22.89
C THR A 846 -38.81 77.12 22.65
N TYR A 847 -39.65 77.12 23.68
CA TYR A 847 -41.08 76.94 23.53
C TYR A 847 -41.86 77.69 24.61
N ARG A 848 -43.14 77.98 24.34
CA ARG A 848 -43.98 78.79 25.22
C ARG A 848 -44.96 77.95 26.00
N LEU A 849 -45.25 78.39 27.22
CA LEU A 849 -46.23 77.79 28.11
C LEU A 849 -47.14 78.87 28.72
N THR A 850 -48.42 78.56 28.83
CA THR A 850 -49.41 79.41 29.52
C THR A 850 -49.94 78.66 30.72
N GLY A 851 -49.79 79.23 31.92
CA GLY A 851 -50.30 78.62 33.15
C GLY A 851 -51.83 78.70 33.24
N VAL A 852 -52.49 77.58 33.53
CA VAL A 852 -53.95 77.49 33.65
C VAL A 852 -54.34 77.05 35.07
N GLY A 853 -55.24 77.80 35.72
CA GLY A 853 -55.67 77.52 37.09
C GLY A 853 -54.62 77.87 38.15
N ASP A 854 -54.55 77.07 39.22
CA ASP A 854 -53.52 77.21 40.27
C ASP A 854 -52.22 76.51 39.83
N TYR A 855 -51.21 77.29 39.43
CA TYR A 855 -49.90 76.77 39.00
C TYR A 855 -48.75 77.42 39.78
N LYS A 856 -47.58 76.75 39.82
CA LYS A 856 -46.35 77.29 40.40
C LYS A 856 -45.25 77.29 39.35
N VAL A 857 -44.72 78.48 39.05
CA VAL A 857 -43.63 78.67 38.07
C VAL A 857 -42.35 77.94 38.48
N SER A 858 -42.12 77.78 39.79
CA SER A 858 -40.98 77.00 40.29
C SER A 858 -40.97 75.57 39.76
N ASP A 859 -42.14 75.01 39.47
CA ASP A 859 -42.29 73.62 39.04
C ASP A 859 -41.80 73.43 37.60
N LEU A 860 -41.71 74.51 36.82
CA LEU A 860 -41.06 74.53 35.51
C LEU A 860 -39.53 74.53 35.60
N GLN A 861 -38.93 74.79 36.76
CA GLN A 861 -37.46 74.87 36.88
C GLN A 861 -36.79 73.51 37.11
N PHE A 862 -37.56 72.48 37.47
CA PHE A 862 -37.07 71.14 37.79
C PHE A 862 -37.27 70.21 36.59
N ASN A 863 -36.16 69.70 36.05
CA ASN A 863 -36.12 68.65 35.02
C ASN A 863 -36.24 67.26 35.63
#